data_AF-A0A4Z0EU09-F1
#
_entry.id   AF-A0A4Z0EU09-F1
#
_cell.length_a   1.000
_cell.length_b   1.000
_cell.length_c   1.000
_cell.angle_alpha   90.00
_cell.angle_beta   90.00
_cell.angle_gamma   90.00
#
_symmetry.space_group_name_H-M   'P 1'
#
loop_
_entity.id
_entity.type
_entity.pdbx_description
1 polymer ?
#
loop_
_entity_poly.entity_id
_entity_poly.type
_entity_poly.pdbx_seq_one_letter_code
_entity_poly.pdbx_strand_id
1 'polypeptide(L)'
;MKHLRKKNPGFHLPAWSLLLVSLFLLLRGVGHAQSNVAVLRKDLKKDFGAVGDGRINDQAAFEKAADFFNKRAQTPAGTAPAVLAIPKGVYLVGRQDAAGKGSDVLHLVGCRNLTIQGADSASTEIRYASGLRYGSFDPGTKKPFEAPAAFFTDPNYAGIVGVCLSLQNCENVAITSLAINGNSDKSVVGGHWGDTGIQLNYDGIFVGESRRITLRGLALHHFGRDGIQVLNHLAKRLGDPLTENIVLENLTCRYNGRQGLSVTGVNGLRATNCDFSHTGRVVIPSLGRALFSNPGAGVDLEPEGGFVQNVRFDNCRLVDNAGQALVSDRPGNSHTTQNIVVNNSLIWGTTNWSAWVTQPYFLFTNCRIYGAFVHGCRADNAAEATRFVSCTFEDKPYHGQTAYGTFAFHSDGAARYMSFTDCRFVGTYNYLIWAIVSKYDGGGNPDTASFFHLRRCTFLYDYAQPTQGSYDNLQGTVFTGPNVFRDGPHRTSLHHTNVTLGNGGASGSTVVRAPGSLQLLASNCAYTVVAGLDIGRAPAHSRDSASVILGPGNSMVINDLGWTVTELYIGPTSKLVLKKGASLEVAAHTKVTIAGQLIVEDGAYFYTDPSAPVTTVGKGRVRLAPRAIKGRRPG
;
A
#
# COMPACT_ATOMS: atom_id res chain seq x y z
N MET A 1 12.52 -65.73 23.51
CA MET A 1 13.81 -65.40 24.16
C MET A 1 13.68 -64.08 24.92
N LYS A 2 13.87 -64.17 26.25
CA LYS A 2 14.27 -63.16 27.25
C LYS A 2 13.73 -61.72 27.17
N HIS A 3 12.80 -61.46 28.10
CA HIS A 3 12.54 -60.17 28.75
C HIS A 3 13.79 -59.56 29.42
N LEU A 4 13.89 -58.23 29.40
CA LEU A 4 14.73 -57.46 30.33
C LEU A 4 13.94 -56.26 30.88
N ARG A 5 13.40 -56.46 32.09
CA ARG A 5 12.92 -55.44 33.01
C ARG A 5 14.13 -54.71 33.62
N LYS A 6 14.17 -53.37 33.58
CA LYS A 6 15.02 -52.58 34.48
C LYS A 6 14.18 -52.13 35.69
N LYS A 7 14.64 -52.53 36.87
CA LYS A 7 14.20 -52.05 38.19
C LYS A 7 14.88 -50.71 38.46
N ASN A 8 14.14 -49.72 38.98
CA ASN A 8 14.71 -48.59 39.70
C ASN A 8 14.35 -48.69 41.18
N PRO A 9 15.25 -48.30 42.09
CA PRO A 9 15.12 -48.52 43.52
C PRO A 9 14.24 -47.46 44.18
N GLY A 10 13.49 -47.90 45.20
CA GLY A 10 12.70 -47.02 46.06
C GLY A 10 13.62 -46.18 46.95
N PHE A 11 13.29 -44.89 47.04
CA PHE A 11 13.77 -44.00 48.10
C PHE A 11 12.60 -43.75 49.06
N HIS A 12 12.74 -44.25 50.29
CA HIS A 12 11.92 -43.88 51.43
C HIS A 12 12.37 -42.51 51.94
N LEU A 13 11.46 -41.55 52.00
CA LEU A 13 11.64 -40.28 52.72
C LEU A 13 11.04 -40.40 54.12
N PRO A 14 11.73 -39.95 55.19
CA PRO A 14 11.24 -40.02 56.55
C PRO A 14 10.21 -38.92 56.83
N ALA A 15 9.21 -39.29 57.62
CA ALA A 15 8.07 -38.47 57.99
C ALA A 15 8.38 -37.42 59.09
N TRP A 16 9.33 -36.51 58.88
CA TRP A 16 9.62 -35.42 59.82
C TRP A 16 10.13 -34.18 59.07
N SER A 17 9.23 -33.36 58.49
CA SER A 17 9.52 -31.99 58.01
C SER A 17 8.24 -31.19 57.68
N LEU A 18 7.18 -31.34 58.48
CA LEU A 18 5.89 -30.64 58.30
C LEU A 18 5.68 -29.48 59.29
N LEU A 19 6.75 -28.93 59.86
CA LEU A 19 6.68 -27.90 60.90
C LEU A 19 7.58 -26.66 60.68
N LEU A 20 8.09 -26.46 59.44
CA LEU A 20 8.89 -25.29 59.07
C LEU A 20 8.44 -24.63 57.75
N VAL A 21 7.21 -24.90 57.28
CA VAL A 21 6.57 -24.20 56.15
C VAL A 21 5.54 -23.17 56.62
N SER A 22 5.11 -23.23 57.88
CA SER A 22 4.07 -22.34 58.43
C SER A 22 4.58 -20.97 58.90
N LEU A 23 5.90 -20.74 58.95
CA LEU A 23 6.47 -19.43 59.33
C LEU A 23 6.89 -18.56 58.13
N PHE A 24 7.02 -19.13 56.91
CA PHE A 24 7.26 -18.36 55.68
C PHE A 24 5.97 -17.96 54.94
N LEU A 25 4.82 -18.50 55.33
CA LEU A 25 3.51 -18.14 54.78
C LEU A 25 2.82 -16.99 55.52
N LEU A 26 3.36 -16.53 56.65
CA LEU A 26 2.83 -15.38 57.41
C LEU A 26 3.46 -14.02 57.03
N LEU A 27 4.43 -13.99 56.10
CA LEU A 27 5.05 -12.75 55.58
C LEU A 27 4.66 -12.39 54.14
N ARG A 28 3.71 -13.11 53.52
CA ARG A 28 3.17 -12.81 52.17
C ARG A 28 1.76 -12.18 52.18
N GLY A 29 1.34 -11.65 53.33
CA GLY A 29 0.05 -11.00 53.53
C GLY A 29 0.06 -9.47 53.43
N VAL A 30 1.13 -8.84 52.93
CA VAL A 30 1.04 -7.41 52.57
C VAL A 30 0.39 -7.34 51.19
N GLY A 31 -0.93 -7.46 51.17
CA GLY A 31 -1.72 -7.02 50.03
C GLY A 31 -1.29 -5.59 49.71
N HIS A 32 -0.55 -5.42 48.61
CA HIS A 32 -0.37 -4.10 48.02
C HIS A 32 -1.76 -3.67 47.59
N ALA A 33 -2.45 -2.97 48.49
CA ALA A 33 -3.60 -2.18 48.10
C ALA A 33 -3.13 -1.35 46.90
N GLN A 34 -3.69 -1.64 45.72
CA GLN A 34 -3.52 -0.77 44.57
C GLN A 34 -4.04 0.59 45.01
N SER A 35 -3.13 1.48 45.40
CA SER A 35 -3.48 2.84 45.70
C SER A 35 -4.11 3.40 44.44
N ASN A 36 -5.38 3.80 44.54
CA ASN A 36 -6.06 4.50 43.46
C ASN A 36 -5.28 5.80 43.21
N VAL A 37 -4.37 5.77 42.24
CA VAL A 37 -3.58 6.95 41.87
C VAL A 37 -4.57 8.01 41.40
N ALA A 38 -4.65 9.12 42.13
CA ALA A 38 -5.56 10.20 41.80
C ALA A 38 -5.23 10.74 40.39
N VAL A 39 -6.26 10.81 39.54
CA VAL A 39 -6.14 11.35 38.18
C VAL A 39 -6.34 12.87 38.23
N LEU A 40 -5.35 13.64 37.79
CA LEU A 40 -5.50 15.08 37.64
C LEU A 40 -6.49 15.37 36.51
N ARG A 41 -7.53 16.16 36.76
CA ARG A 41 -8.52 16.55 35.75
C ARG A 41 -8.54 18.05 35.58
N LYS A 42 -8.49 18.49 34.32
CA LYS A 42 -8.67 19.88 33.90
C LYS A 42 -9.73 19.97 32.81
N ASP A 43 -10.54 21.02 32.86
CA ASP A 43 -11.63 21.32 31.94
C ASP A 43 -11.27 22.59 31.16
N LEU A 44 -11.30 22.52 29.83
CA LEU A 44 -10.86 23.62 28.98
C LEU A 44 -11.64 24.93 29.23
N LYS A 45 -12.94 24.83 29.52
CA LYS A 45 -13.77 26.00 29.81
C LYS A 45 -13.50 26.51 31.21
N LYS A 46 -13.60 25.63 32.22
CA LYS A 46 -13.56 26.03 33.64
C LYS A 46 -12.16 26.44 34.09
N ASP A 47 -11.12 25.72 33.67
CA ASP A 47 -9.75 25.92 34.16
C ASP A 47 -8.93 26.89 33.28
N PHE A 48 -9.27 27.01 31.99
CA PHE A 48 -8.46 27.80 31.04
C PHE A 48 -9.24 28.92 30.33
N GLY A 49 -10.56 28.99 30.54
CA GLY A 49 -11.40 30.11 30.10
C GLY A 49 -11.87 30.04 28.65
N ALA A 50 -11.86 28.86 28.03
CA ALA A 50 -12.46 28.70 26.70
C ALA A 50 -13.98 28.88 26.73
N VAL A 51 -14.54 29.41 25.64
CA VAL A 51 -15.98 29.63 25.47
C VAL A 51 -16.61 28.51 24.65
N GLY A 52 -16.03 28.16 23.50
CA GLY A 52 -16.53 27.10 22.63
C GLY A 52 -17.89 27.43 21.98
N ASP A 53 -18.14 28.69 21.62
CA ASP A 53 -19.38 29.18 20.98
C ASP A 53 -19.28 29.31 19.44
N GLY A 54 -18.12 28.97 18.87
CA GLY A 54 -17.80 29.06 17.46
C GLY A 54 -17.54 30.48 16.96
N ARG A 55 -17.47 31.48 17.85
CA ARG A 55 -17.30 32.90 17.54
C ARG A 55 -16.09 33.49 18.24
N ILE A 56 -15.95 33.28 19.55
CA ILE A 56 -14.81 33.76 20.33
C ILE A 56 -13.60 32.90 20.00
N ASN A 57 -12.47 33.56 19.76
CA ASN A 57 -11.21 32.87 19.51
C ASN A 57 -10.62 32.33 20.81
N ASP A 58 -10.67 31.02 20.98
CA ASP A 58 -10.25 30.25 22.15
C ASP A 58 -8.76 29.91 22.14
N GLN A 59 -7.96 30.38 21.16
CA GLN A 59 -6.52 30.12 21.06
C GLN A 59 -5.79 30.33 22.39
N ALA A 60 -6.07 31.44 23.09
CA ALA A 60 -5.40 31.75 24.36
C ALA A 60 -5.72 30.75 25.49
N ALA A 61 -6.90 30.11 25.46
CA ALA A 61 -7.25 29.07 26.43
C ALA A 61 -6.48 27.77 26.17
N PHE A 62 -6.31 27.39 24.90
CA PHE A 62 -5.47 26.25 24.52
C PHE A 62 -4.00 26.48 24.87
N GLU A 63 -3.46 27.67 24.63
CA GLU A 63 -2.09 28.02 25.00
C GLU A 63 -1.87 27.91 26.52
N LYS A 64 -2.81 28.41 27.33
CA LYS A 64 -2.77 28.24 28.79
C LYS A 64 -2.81 26.78 29.21
N ALA A 65 -3.61 25.95 28.52
CA ALA A 65 -3.66 24.52 28.77
C ALA A 65 -2.33 23.84 28.42
N ALA A 66 -1.74 24.15 27.26
CA ALA A 66 -0.43 23.66 26.85
C ALA A 66 0.66 24.03 27.86
N ASP A 67 0.73 25.30 28.25
CA ASP A 67 1.67 25.80 29.25
C ASP A 67 1.55 25.05 30.58
N PHE A 68 0.32 24.80 31.04
CA PHE A 68 0.08 24.06 32.26
C PHE A 68 0.63 22.63 32.19
N PHE A 69 0.34 21.88 31.11
CA PHE A 69 0.81 20.50 30.98
C PHE A 69 2.31 20.40 30.70
N ASN A 70 2.89 21.35 29.97
CA ASN A 70 4.34 21.42 29.75
C ASN A 70 5.10 21.69 31.05
N LYS A 71 4.63 22.64 31.88
CA LYS A 71 5.21 22.88 33.21
C LYS A 71 5.07 21.65 34.10
N ARG A 72 3.89 21.01 34.08
CA ARG A 72 3.66 19.76 34.83
C ARG A 72 4.65 18.66 34.42
N ALA A 73 4.94 18.52 33.13
CA ALA A 73 5.85 17.49 32.60
C ALA A 73 7.28 17.59 33.17
N GLN A 74 7.70 18.79 33.59
CA GLN A 74 9.00 19.07 34.20
C GLN A 74 9.07 18.75 35.71
N THR A 75 7.95 18.38 36.32
CA THR A 75 7.85 18.05 37.75
C THR A 75 7.71 16.54 37.99
N PRO A 76 7.97 16.03 39.19
CA PRO A 76 7.66 14.64 39.54
C PRO A 76 6.19 14.26 39.32
N ALA A 77 5.27 15.23 39.46
CA ALA A 77 3.85 15.02 39.21
C ALA A 77 3.53 14.74 37.73
N GLY A 78 4.45 15.03 36.80
CA GLY A 78 4.33 14.79 35.36
C GLY A 78 4.13 13.32 34.99
N THR A 79 4.49 12.38 35.87
CA THR A 79 4.30 10.94 35.65
C THR A 79 2.95 10.41 36.14
N ALA A 80 2.18 11.18 36.91
CA ALA A 80 0.83 10.77 37.29
C ALA A 80 -0.13 10.77 36.07
N PRO A 81 -1.28 10.08 36.10
CA PRO A 81 -2.30 10.23 35.06
C PRO A 81 -2.95 11.62 35.08
N ALA A 82 -3.17 12.20 33.90
CA ALA A 82 -3.88 13.47 33.75
C ALA A 82 -4.86 13.47 32.57
N VAL A 83 -5.92 14.27 32.68
CA VAL A 83 -6.94 14.46 31.63
C VAL A 83 -7.18 15.94 31.41
N LEU A 84 -7.11 16.37 30.15
CA LEU A 84 -7.71 17.59 29.65
C LEU A 84 -9.04 17.25 28.99
N ALA A 85 -10.14 17.59 29.66
CA ALA A 85 -11.48 17.51 29.09
C ALA A 85 -11.77 18.75 28.25
N ILE A 86 -12.23 18.55 27.02
CA ILE A 86 -12.74 19.58 26.12
C ILE A 86 -14.26 19.37 26.03
N PRO A 87 -15.06 20.15 26.77
CA PRO A 87 -16.52 20.00 26.76
C PRO A 87 -17.12 20.23 25.37
N LYS A 88 -18.38 19.84 25.17
CA LYS A 88 -19.14 20.16 23.95
C LYS A 88 -19.05 21.66 23.60
N GLY A 89 -18.85 21.93 22.32
CA GLY A 89 -18.70 23.28 21.78
C GLY A 89 -17.90 23.30 20.48
N VAL A 90 -17.91 24.47 19.84
CA VAL A 90 -17.05 24.75 18.68
C VAL A 90 -16.03 25.78 19.13
N TYR A 91 -14.78 25.40 19.19
CA TYR A 91 -13.70 26.24 19.68
C TYR A 91 -12.98 26.87 18.48
N LEU A 92 -13.20 28.16 18.26
CA LEU A 92 -12.55 28.88 17.18
C LEU A 92 -11.10 29.15 17.57
N VAL A 93 -10.11 28.79 16.75
CA VAL A 93 -8.67 28.91 17.09
C VAL A 93 -7.86 29.48 15.93
N GLY A 94 -6.57 29.69 16.14
CA GLY A 94 -5.67 30.24 15.14
C GLY A 94 -5.68 31.77 15.11
N ARG A 95 -4.47 32.33 15.06
CA ARG A 95 -4.19 33.76 14.90
C ARG A 95 -2.86 33.88 14.17
N GLN A 96 -2.68 34.96 13.43
CA GLN A 96 -1.41 35.28 12.77
C GLN A 96 -0.94 36.66 13.23
N ASP A 97 0.37 36.81 13.36
CA ASP A 97 0.98 38.13 13.57
C ASP A 97 0.89 39.00 12.30
N ALA A 98 1.45 40.22 12.37
CA ALA A 98 1.45 41.15 11.24
C ALA A 98 2.23 40.62 10.01
N ALA A 99 3.15 39.67 10.21
CA ALA A 99 3.90 39.00 9.16
C ALA A 99 3.17 37.78 8.59
N GLY A 100 1.99 37.40 9.12
CA GLY A 100 1.25 36.22 8.67
C GLY A 100 1.74 34.92 9.31
N LYS A 101 2.43 34.99 10.45
CA LYS A 101 2.94 33.82 11.17
C LYS A 101 2.00 33.42 12.28
N GLY A 102 1.43 32.22 12.14
CA GLY A 102 0.62 31.58 13.16
C GLY A 102 1.44 30.72 14.11
N SER A 103 0.77 30.22 15.14
CA SER A 103 1.32 29.33 16.16
C SER A 103 0.49 28.05 16.26
N ASP A 104 1.08 27.02 16.85
CA ASP A 104 0.35 25.81 17.19
C ASP A 104 -0.81 26.12 18.16
N VAL A 105 -1.90 25.35 18.10
CA VAL A 105 -3.05 25.54 19.01
C VAL A 105 -2.73 24.92 20.37
N LEU A 106 -2.33 23.65 20.39
CA LEU A 106 -1.87 22.95 21.59
C LEU A 106 -0.49 22.32 21.34
N HIS A 107 0.56 23.02 21.77
CA HIS A 107 1.95 22.57 21.65
C HIS A 107 2.42 21.87 22.93
N LEU A 108 2.52 20.54 22.90
CA LEU A 108 2.87 19.73 24.06
C LEU A 108 4.27 19.13 23.92
N VAL A 109 5.11 19.37 24.93
CA VAL A 109 6.50 18.92 24.97
C VAL A 109 6.77 18.12 26.23
N GLY A 110 7.31 16.91 26.09
CA GLY A 110 7.69 16.08 27.23
C GLY A 110 6.52 15.54 28.05
N CYS A 111 5.28 15.74 27.59
CA CYS A 111 4.07 15.37 28.32
C CYS A 111 3.94 13.84 28.44
N ARG A 112 3.56 13.39 29.64
CA ARG A 112 3.43 11.98 29.97
C ARG A 112 2.09 11.66 30.63
N ASN A 113 1.54 10.50 30.27
CA ASN A 113 0.30 9.96 30.85
C ASN A 113 -0.88 10.94 30.77
N LEU A 114 -1.04 11.58 29.61
CA LEU A 114 -2.04 12.63 29.37
C LEU A 114 -3.11 12.16 28.40
N THR A 115 -4.38 12.35 28.75
CA THR A 115 -5.50 12.19 27.83
C THR A 115 -6.11 13.54 27.49
N ILE A 116 -6.22 13.87 26.21
CA ILE A 116 -7.01 14.97 25.67
C ILE A 116 -8.32 14.38 25.17
N GLN A 117 -9.43 14.78 25.77
CA GLN A 117 -10.71 14.12 25.58
C GLN A 117 -11.79 15.13 25.21
N GLY A 118 -12.30 15.05 23.99
CA GLY A 118 -13.57 15.67 23.63
C GLY A 118 -14.77 14.90 24.15
N ALA A 119 -15.93 15.54 24.20
CA ALA A 119 -17.17 14.87 24.59
C ALA A 119 -17.58 13.82 23.52
N ASP A 120 -17.57 14.24 22.26
CA ASP A 120 -17.75 13.41 21.06
C ASP A 120 -17.31 14.21 19.82
N SER A 121 -16.92 13.52 18.74
CA SER A 121 -16.45 14.17 17.51
C SER A 121 -17.55 14.78 16.64
N ALA A 122 -18.84 14.58 16.98
CA ALA A 122 -19.95 15.21 16.27
C ALA A 122 -20.33 16.57 16.88
N SER A 123 -19.98 16.81 18.15
CA SER A 123 -20.41 17.99 18.91
C SER A 123 -19.26 18.76 19.59
N THR A 124 -18.04 18.23 19.55
CA THR A 124 -16.83 18.88 20.06
C THR A 124 -15.85 19.12 18.91
N GLU A 125 -15.74 20.36 18.47
CA GLU A 125 -14.92 20.75 17.32
C GLU A 125 -13.88 21.81 17.70
N ILE A 126 -12.62 21.60 17.32
CA ILE A 126 -11.59 22.64 17.29
C ILE A 126 -11.49 23.12 15.84
N ARG A 127 -11.77 24.39 15.56
CA ARG A 127 -11.88 24.92 14.20
C ARG A 127 -11.03 26.17 14.02
N TYR A 128 -10.16 26.18 13.02
CA TYR A 128 -9.38 27.36 12.68
C TYR A 128 -10.28 28.54 12.21
N ALA A 129 -9.87 29.75 12.55
CA ALA A 129 -10.51 30.98 12.13
C ALA A 129 -10.48 31.15 10.61
N SER A 130 -11.44 31.90 10.07
CA SER A 130 -11.45 32.24 8.65
C SER A 130 -10.42 33.34 8.34
N GLY A 131 -9.94 33.39 7.09
CA GLY A 131 -9.05 34.46 6.61
C GLY A 131 -7.57 34.27 6.94
N LEU A 132 -7.17 33.16 7.54
CA LEU A 132 -5.76 32.85 7.79
C LEU A 132 -5.02 32.65 6.47
N ARG A 133 -3.84 33.27 6.34
CA ARG A 133 -2.98 33.19 5.15
C ARG A 133 -2.20 31.88 5.11
N TYR A 134 -2.19 31.19 3.98
CA TYR A 134 -1.46 29.95 3.77
C TYR A 134 -0.73 29.95 2.42
N GLY A 135 0.59 29.82 2.41
CA GLY A 135 1.43 29.87 1.19
C GLY A 135 2.29 31.12 1.10
N SER A 136 2.76 31.46 -0.09
CA SER A 136 3.64 32.60 -0.33
C SER A 136 2.88 33.89 -0.62
N PHE A 137 3.25 34.98 0.07
CA PHE A 137 2.69 36.32 -0.06
C PHE A 137 3.80 37.36 -0.13
N ASP A 138 3.65 38.33 -1.03
CA ASP A 138 4.60 39.44 -1.12
C ASP A 138 4.58 40.28 0.17
N PRO A 139 5.72 40.51 0.84
CA PRO A 139 5.75 41.13 2.16
C PRO A 139 5.32 42.60 2.15
N GLY A 140 5.45 43.31 1.03
CA GLY A 140 5.06 44.72 0.90
C GLY A 140 3.57 44.91 0.58
N THR A 141 3.07 44.16 -0.40
CA THR A 141 1.70 44.26 -0.91
C THR A 141 0.71 43.33 -0.22
N LYS A 142 1.21 42.31 0.49
CA LYS A 142 0.43 41.22 1.13
C LYS A 142 -0.43 40.40 0.17
N LYS A 143 -0.20 40.50 -1.14
CA LYS A 143 -0.88 39.72 -2.17
C LYS A 143 -0.22 38.34 -2.33
N PRO A 144 -0.95 37.33 -2.82
CA PRO A 144 -0.34 36.06 -3.22
C PRO A 144 0.88 36.28 -4.12
N PHE A 145 1.97 35.58 -3.83
CA PHE A 145 3.22 35.65 -4.57
C PHE A 145 3.61 34.26 -5.08
N GLU A 146 3.68 34.12 -6.39
CA GLU A 146 4.17 32.90 -7.05
C GLU A 146 5.63 33.14 -7.45
N ALA A 147 6.55 32.40 -6.84
CA ALA A 147 7.97 32.57 -7.15
C ALA A 147 8.27 32.07 -8.57
N PRO A 148 9.24 32.68 -9.28
CA PRO A 148 9.65 32.18 -10.59
C PRO A 148 10.50 30.90 -10.51
N ALA A 149 11.15 30.67 -9.36
CA ALA A 149 11.92 29.45 -9.12
C ALA A 149 10.99 28.30 -8.73
N ALA A 150 11.30 27.07 -9.17
CA ALA A 150 10.53 25.89 -8.80
C ALA A 150 10.63 25.56 -7.30
N PHE A 151 11.78 25.85 -6.68
CA PHE A 151 11.98 25.74 -5.24
C PHE A 151 12.01 27.14 -4.61
N PHE A 152 11.15 27.39 -3.62
CA PHE A 152 11.07 28.68 -2.95
C PHE A 152 10.73 28.57 -1.46
N THR A 153 11.57 29.16 -0.60
CA THR A 153 11.40 29.08 0.87
C THR A 153 11.86 30.35 1.61
N ASP A 154 11.69 31.55 1.04
CA ASP A 154 12.09 32.81 1.71
C ASP A 154 11.14 33.13 2.89
N PRO A 155 11.61 33.04 4.16
CA PRO A 155 10.78 33.21 5.36
C PRO A 155 9.91 34.47 5.37
N ASN A 156 10.31 35.55 4.70
CA ASN A 156 9.55 36.79 4.67
C ASN A 156 8.23 36.68 3.89
N TYR A 157 8.11 35.70 3.00
CA TYR A 157 6.92 35.50 2.17
C TYR A 157 5.91 34.50 2.77
N ALA A 158 6.31 33.74 3.80
CA ALA A 158 5.48 32.64 4.28
C ALA A 158 4.26 33.09 5.10
N GLY A 159 3.06 32.75 4.65
CA GLY A 159 1.85 32.69 5.46
C GLY A 159 1.72 31.30 6.11
N ILE A 160 1.90 31.24 7.43
CA ILE A 160 1.91 29.99 8.21
C ILE A 160 0.72 29.97 9.15
N VAL A 161 -0.01 28.85 9.20
CA VAL A 161 -1.16 28.71 10.10
C VAL A 161 -0.75 28.05 11.42
N GLY A 162 0.11 27.02 11.37
CA GLY A 162 0.55 26.24 12.53
C GLY A 162 -0.10 24.85 12.59
N VAL A 163 0.23 24.07 13.62
CA VAL A 163 -0.33 22.73 13.85
C VAL A 163 -1.41 22.80 14.94
N CYS A 164 -2.54 22.10 14.77
CA CYS A 164 -3.57 22.11 15.80
C CYS A 164 -3.08 21.42 17.09
N LEU A 165 -2.59 20.19 17.01
CA LEU A 165 -2.03 19.47 18.17
C LEU A 165 -0.62 18.97 17.82
N SER A 166 0.39 19.52 18.50
CA SER A 166 1.79 19.13 18.31
C SER A 166 2.27 18.37 19.53
N LEU A 167 2.67 17.11 19.34
CA LEU A 167 3.20 16.24 20.38
C LEU A 167 4.69 16.02 20.14
N GLN A 168 5.53 16.63 20.97
CA GLN A 168 6.99 16.52 20.89
C GLN A 168 7.53 15.81 22.12
N ASN A 169 8.35 14.78 21.95
CA ASN A 169 8.97 14.05 23.07
C ASN A 169 7.93 13.55 24.11
N CYS A 170 6.72 13.22 23.66
CA CYS A 170 5.62 12.83 24.53
C CYS A 170 5.56 11.30 24.70
N GLU A 171 5.01 10.85 25.82
CA GLU A 171 4.92 9.41 26.12
C GLU A 171 3.58 9.04 26.77
N ASN A 172 2.90 8.03 26.25
CA ASN A 172 1.59 7.60 26.74
C ASN A 172 0.56 8.74 26.73
N VAL A 173 0.34 9.31 25.54
CA VAL A 173 -0.63 10.39 25.32
C VAL A 173 -1.76 9.88 24.44
N ALA A 174 -3.00 10.17 24.83
CA ALA A 174 -4.19 9.82 24.07
C ALA A 174 -4.97 11.08 23.66
N ILE A 175 -5.43 11.13 22.41
CA ILE A 175 -6.34 12.16 21.89
C ILE A 175 -7.60 11.46 21.40
N THR A 176 -8.74 11.83 21.96
CA THR A 176 -9.99 11.08 21.74
C THR A 176 -11.19 11.98 21.49
N SER A 177 -12.09 11.53 20.62
CA SER A 177 -13.45 12.04 20.49
C SER A 177 -13.56 13.54 20.13
N LEU A 178 -12.78 14.00 19.15
CA LEU A 178 -12.77 15.39 18.67
C LEU A 178 -12.95 15.47 17.16
N ALA A 179 -13.67 16.49 16.70
CA ALA A 179 -13.47 17.03 15.36
C ALA A 179 -12.37 18.10 15.40
N ILE A 180 -11.48 18.06 14.41
CA ILE A 180 -10.39 19.02 14.25
C ILE A 180 -10.45 19.51 12.81
N ASN A 181 -10.80 20.78 12.64
CA ASN A 181 -11.16 21.38 11.37
C ASN A 181 -10.18 22.49 11.01
N GLY A 182 -9.40 22.26 9.96
CA GLY A 182 -8.47 23.24 9.43
C GLY A 182 -9.17 24.44 8.77
N ASN A 183 -10.44 24.36 8.38
CA ASN A 183 -11.22 25.45 7.76
C ASN A 183 -10.52 26.05 6.52
N SER A 184 -9.81 25.21 5.76
CA SER A 184 -8.99 25.63 4.61
C SER A 184 -9.83 26.23 3.47
N ASP A 185 -11.09 25.85 3.32
CA ASP A 185 -12.04 26.44 2.36
C ASP A 185 -12.26 27.95 2.57
N LYS A 186 -11.94 28.46 3.77
CA LYS A 186 -12.02 29.87 4.14
C LYS A 186 -10.65 30.50 4.42
N SER A 187 -9.57 29.83 4.04
CA SER A 187 -8.23 30.39 4.11
C SER A 187 -7.95 31.34 2.94
N VAL A 188 -7.02 32.26 3.13
CA VAL A 188 -6.45 33.07 2.04
C VAL A 188 -5.23 32.33 1.55
N VAL A 189 -5.28 31.80 0.33
CA VAL A 189 -4.20 30.96 -0.21
C VAL A 189 -3.26 31.79 -1.09
N GLY A 190 -1.96 31.66 -0.82
CA GLY A 190 -0.85 32.31 -1.52
C GLY A 190 -0.30 31.46 -2.67
N GLY A 191 0.88 31.82 -3.16
CA GLY A 191 1.61 30.98 -4.12
C GLY A 191 2.33 29.82 -3.45
N HIS A 192 3.08 29.05 -4.25
CA HIS A 192 3.79 27.86 -3.77
C HIS A 192 4.88 28.18 -2.72
N TRP A 193 5.20 27.18 -1.90
CA TRP A 193 6.27 27.22 -0.91
C TRP A 193 6.88 25.81 -0.76
N GLY A 194 8.18 25.68 -1.00
CA GLY A 194 8.88 24.40 -1.15
C GLY A 194 9.20 24.12 -2.61
N ASP A 195 9.43 22.86 -2.94
CA ASP A 195 9.62 22.39 -4.32
C ASP A 195 8.29 22.12 -5.05
N THR A 196 7.27 21.71 -4.31
CA THR A 196 6.00 21.26 -4.88
C THR A 196 4.83 21.68 -3.99
N GLY A 197 3.93 22.51 -4.55
CA GLY A 197 2.76 23.01 -3.83
C GLY A 197 3.12 23.92 -2.65
N ILE A 198 2.42 23.78 -1.52
CA ILE A 198 2.65 24.55 -0.30
C ILE A 198 3.04 23.56 0.82
N GLN A 199 4.23 23.71 1.38
CA GLN A 199 4.79 22.82 2.41
C GLN A 199 4.87 23.47 3.82
N LEU A 200 4.21 24.61 4.00
CA LEU A 200 4.12 25.30 5.30
C LEU A 200 3.20 24.59 6.29
N ASN A 201 3.47 24.75 7.59
CA ASN A 201 2.66 24.15 8.65
C ASN A 201 1.21 24.62 8.59
N TYR A 202 0.32 23.64 8.43
CA TYR A 202 -1.12 23.80 8.51
C TYR A 202 -1.73 22.41 8.72
N ASP A 203 -1.28 21.73 9.78
CA ASP A 203 -1.62 20.32 10.04
C ASP A 203 -2.61 20.14 11.18
N GLY A 204 -3.32 19.02 11.16
CA GLY A 204 -4.18 18.63 12.28
C GLY A 204 -3.36 18.18 13.48
N ILE A 205 -2.65 17.06 13.35
CA ILE A 205 -1.85 16.49 14.43
C ILE A 205 -0.42 16.23 13.94
N PHE A 206 0.56 16.70 14.68
CA PHE A 206 1.97 16.35 14.49
C PHE A 206 2.46 15.51 15.66
N VAL A 207 3.13 14.40 15.36
CA VAL A 207 3.78 13.53 16.35
C VAL A 207 5.27 13.45 16.04
N GLY A 208 6.09 14.01 16.93
CA GLY A 208 7.55 14.01 16.82
C GLY A 208 8.24 13.48 18.06
N GLU A 209 9.28 12.68 17.85
CA GLU A 209 10.08 12.00 18.87
C GLU A 209 9.26 11.39 20.03
N SER A 210 8.07 10.84 19.75
CA SER A 210 7.08 10.44 20.76
C SER A 210 6.76 8.94 20.75
N ARG A 211 6.31 8.39 21.90
CA ARG A 211 5.96 6.96 22.06
C ARG A 211 4.60 6.75 22.73
N ARG A 212 3.96 5.61 22.46
CA ARG A 212 2.67 5.19 23.03
C ARG A 212 1.61 6.26 22.83
N ILE A 213 1.45 6.71 21.58
CA ILE A 213 0.48 7.73 21.21
C ILE A 213 -0.77 7.05 20.66
N THR A 214 -1.94 7.41 21.19
CA THR A 214 -3.22 6.87 20.73
C THR A 214 -4.13 7.98 20.23
N LEU A 215 -4.50 7.92 18.96
CA LEU A 215 -5.47 8.82 18.33
C LEU A 215 -6.73 8.02 18.00
N ARG A 216 -7.88 8.32 18.64
CA ARG A 216 -9.08 7.49 18.53
C ARG A 216 -10.36 8.28 18.36
N GLY A 217 -11.22 7.86 17.42
CA GLY A 217 -12.56 8.45 17.28
C GLY A 217 -12.52 9.91 16.83
N LEU A 218 -11.52 10.27 16.01
CA LEU A 218 -11.29 11.64 15.56
C LEU A 218 -11.87 11.89 14.16
N ALA A 219 -12.27 13.13 13.90
CA ALA A 219 -12.59 13.61 12.57
C ALA A 219 -11.67 14.79 12.21
N LEU A 220 -10.65 14.53 11.41
CA LEU A 220 -9.70 15.54 10.95
C LEU A 220 -10.02 15.92 9.51
N HIS A 221 -10.17 17.22 9.24
CA HIS A 221 -10.48 17.64 7.88
C HIS A 221 -10.16 19.10 7.56
N HIS A 222 -10.08 19.39 6.26
CA HIS A 222 -9.92 20.75 5.74
C HIS A 222 -8.64 21.44 6.22
N PHE A 223 -7.55 20.69 6.40
CA PHE A 223 -6.22 21.25 6.65
C PHE A 223 -5.56 21.69 5.34
N GLY A 224 -4.71 22.72 5.38
CA GLY A 224 -3.99 23.15 4.18
C GLY A 224 -2.87 22.18 3.80
N ARG A 225 -2.22 21.56 4.78
CA ARG A 225 -1.16 20.57 4.58
C ARG A 225 -1.67 19.16 4.91
N ASP A 226 -1.24 18.55 6.02
CA ASP A 226 -1.54 17.16 6.34
C ASP A 226 -2.58 17.09 7.46
N GLY A 227 -3.45 16.08 7.45
CA GLY A 227 -4.29 15.87 8.62
C GLY A 227 -3.50 15.33 9.81
N ILE A 228 -2.62 14.34 9.57
CA ILE A 228 -1.71 13.80 10.58
C ILE A 228 -0.31 13.66 9.98
N GLN A 229 0.72 14.06 10.71
CA GLN A 229 2.11 13.76 10.40
C GLN A 229 2.79 13.04 11.57
N VAL A 230 3.48 11.94 11.28
CA VAL A 230 4.31 11.20 12.24
C VAL A 230 5.76 11.22 11.75
N LEU A 231 6.61 11.95 12.47
CA LEU A 231 8.03 12.15 12.17
C LEU A 231 8.85 11.88 13.43
N ASN A 232 9.11 10.60 13.70
CA ASN A 232 10.01 10.14 14.75
C ASN A 232 11.35 9.69 14.17
N HIS A 233 12.45 10.12 14.78
CA HIS A 233 13.81 9.63 14.52
C HIS A 233 14.33 8.76 15.67
N LEU A 234 13.42 8.12 16.42
CA LEU A 234 13.76 7.33 17.59
C LEU A 234 14.42 6.01 17.21
N ALA A 235 13.94 5.33 16.17
CA ALA A 235 14.60 4.16 15.62
C ALA A 235 15.95 4.55 14.99
N LYS A 236 17.01 3.82 15.34
CA LYS A 236 18.38 4.12 14.85
C LYS A 236 18.80 3.25 13.66
N ARG A 237 18.01 2.24 13.33
CA ARG A 237 18.22 1.32 12.20
C ARG A 237 16.93 0.57 11.85
N LEU A 238 16.89 -0.06 10.68
CA LEU A 238 15.93 -1.13 10.40
C LEU A 238 16.14 -2.31 11.37
N GLY A 239 15.04 -2.94 11.79
CA GLY A 239 15.02 -4.01 12.78
C GLY A 239 15.28 -3.55 14.22
N ASP A 240 15.16 -2.25 14.52
CA ASP A 240 15.26 -1.76 15.89
C ASP A 240 14.16 -2.39 16.76
N PRO A 241 14.49 -3.07 17.88
CA PRO A 241 13.49 -3.76 18.69
C PRO A 241 12.58 -2.80 19.47
N LEU A 242 12.97 -1.53 19.63
CA LEU A 242 12.24 -0.57 20.45
C LEU A 242 11.12 0.12 19.67
N THR A 243 9.99 -0.56 19.55
CA THR A 243 8.78 0.00 18.93
C THR A 243 8.26 1.22 19.69
N GLU A 244 7.74 2.19 18.95
CA GLU A 244 7.18 3.45 19.43
C GLU A 244 5.69 3.34 19.75
N ASN A 245 4.98 2.37 19.17
CA ASN A 245 3.57 2.08 19.45
C ASN A 245 2.64 3.29 19.23
N ILE A 246 2.57 3.75 17.98
CA ILE A 246 1.63 4.79 17.53
C ILE A 246 0.35 4.12 17.02
N VAL A 247 -0.80 4.49 17.56
CA VAL A 247 -2.09 3.83 17.30
C VAL A 247 -3.10 4.85 16.79
N LEU A 248 -3.66 4.59 15.61
CA LEU A 248 -4.75 5.34 14.98
C LEU A 248 -5.98 4.42 14.87
N GLU A 249 -7.11 4.79 15.48
CA GLU A 249 -8.28 3.91 15.55
C GLU A 249 -9.59 4.65 15.31
N ASN A 250 -10.41 4.12 14.38
CA ASN A 250 -11.76 4.61 14.10
C ASN A 250 -11.78 6.13 13.85
N LEU A 251 -10.87 6.63 13.02
CA LEU A 251 -10.78 8.05 12.70
C LEU A 251 -10.95 8.31 11.21
N THR A 252 -11.31 9.55 10.88
CA THR A 252 -11.36 10.03 9.51
C THR A 252 -10.41 11.19 9.32
N CYS A 253 -9.78 11.23 8.17
CA CYS A 253 -8.85 12.25 7.74
C CYS A 253 -9.17 12.59 6.29
N ARG A 254 -9.93 13.67 6.06
CA ARG A 254 -10.52 13.94 4.75
C ARG A 254 -10.33 15.38 4.31
N TYR A 255 -10.31 15.62 3.01
CA TYR A 255 -10.36 16.98 2.47
C TYR A 255 -9.18 17.87 2.92
N ASN A 256 -8.01 17.28 3.17
CA ASN A 256 -6.79 18.05 3.44
C ASN A 256 -6.09 18.43 2.13
N GLY A 257 -5.24 19.45 2.13
CA GLY A 257 -4.61 19.95 0.90
C GLY A 257 -3.45 19.10 0.39
N ARG A 258 -2.63 18.53 1.29
CA ARG A 258 -1.47 17.71 0.93
C ARG A 258 -1.65 16.24 1.24
N GLN A 259 -1.91 15.83 2.48
CA GLN A 259 -2.06 14.41 2.84
C GLN A 259 -3.20 14.15 3.82
N GLY A 260 -3.75 12.93 3.79
CA GLY A 260 -4.46 12.39 4.95
C GLY A 260 -3.49 12.09 6.09
N LEU A 261 -2.50 11.25 5.83
CA LEU A 261 -1.49 10.83 6.80
C LEU A 261 -0.09 10.81 6.15
N SER A 262 0.85 11.52 6.75
CA SER A 262 2.28 11.47 6.45
C SER A 262 2.99 10.61 7.50
N VAL A 263 3.69 9.56 7.07
CA VAL A 263 4.50 8.69 7.92
C VAL A 263 5.94 8.80 7.43
N THR A 264 6.68 9.74 8.03
CA THR A 264 8.02 10.11 7.59
C THR A 264 9.12 9.62 8.52
N GLY A 265 8.75 9.09 9.69
CA GLY A 265 9.63 8.31 10.56
C GLY A 265 8.85 7.65 11.67
N VAL A 266 8.91 6.32 11.78
CA VAL A 266 8.25 5.56 12.86
C VAL A 266 8.76 4.12 12.92
N ASN A 267 8.82 3.56 14.12
CA ASN A 267 8.94 2.11 14.32
C ASN A 267 7.73 1.59 15.10
N GLY A 268 6.71 1.08 14.42
CA GLY A 268 5.50 0.59 15.07
C GLY A 268 4.36 1.60 15.02
N LEU A 269 3.68 1.66 13.88
CA LEU A 269 2.43 2.39 13.69
C LEU A 269 1.32 1.42 13.29
N ARG A 270 0.14 1.54 13.91
CA ARG A 270 -1.05 0.78 13.52
C ARG A 270 -2.24 1.70 13.30
N ALA A 271 -2.79 1.68 12.08
CA ALA A 271 -4.06 2.31 11.74
C ALA A 271 -5.14 1.25 11.56
N THR A 272 -6.27 1.38 12.26
CA THR A 272 -7.39 0.43 12.20
C THR A 272 -8.71 1.14 11.97
N ASN A 273 -9.49 0.68 11.00
CA ASN A 273 -10.80 1.27 10.66
C ASN A 273 -10.70 2.78 10.37
N CYS A 274 -9.66 3.21 9.68
CA CYS A 274 -9.40 4.61 9.38
C CYS A 274 -9.77 4.95 7.92
N ASP A 275 -10.14 6.20 7.67
CA ASP A 275 -10.45 6.71 6.34
C ASP A 275 -9.54 7.91 6.02
N PHE A 276 -8.73 7.80 4.96
CA PHE A 276 -7.79 8.80 4.46
C PHE A 276 -8.16 9.18 3.01
N SER A 277 -9.39 9.69 2.81
CA SER A 277 -9.99 9.92 1.49
C SER A 277 -10.16 11.40 1.17
N HIS A 278 -10.30 11.73 -0.12
CA HIS A 278 -10.63 13.07 -0.62
C HIS A 278 -9.59 14.17 -0.32
N THR A 279 -8.34 13.81 -0.06
CA THR A 279 -7.23 14.78 -0.06
C THR A 279 -7.18 15.52 -1.40
N GLY A 280 -6.93 16.82 -1.36
CA GLY A 280 -6.82 17.67 -2.54
C GLY A 280 -8.15 17.96 -3.24
N ARG A 281 -9.30 17.75 -2.58
CA ARG A 281 -10.64 17.94 -3.17
C ARG A 281 -11.38 19.22 -2.74
N VAL A 282 -10.86 19.97 -1.77
CA VAL A 282 -11.51 21.20 -1.29
C VAL A 282 -11.35 22.30 -2.31
N VAL A 283 -12.44 22.79 -2.89
CA VAL A 283 -12.42 23.97 -3.76
C VAL A 283 -12.29 25.23 -2.91
N ILE A 284 -11.29 26.04 -3.20
CA ILE A 284 -11.11 27.36 -2.58
C ILE A 284 -11.84 28.39 -3.44
N PRO A 285 -12.92 29.04 -2.94
CA PRO A 285 -13.73 29.95 -3.74
C PRO A 285 -12.93 31.09 -4.37
N SER A 286 -11.95 31.64 -3.64
CA SER A 286 -11.09 32.73 -4.12
C SER A 286 -10.11 32.30 -5.21
N LEU A 287 -9.81 31.01 -5.34
CA LEU A 287 -8.95 30.47 -6.40
C LEU A 287 -9.74 29.85 -7.57
N GLY A 288 -11.02 29.51 -7.36
CA GLY A 288 -11.84 28.78 -8.33
C GLY A 288 -11.35 27.35 -8.62
N ARG A 289 -10.45 26.80 -7.79
CA ARG A 289 -9.84 25.47 -7.96
C ARG A 289 -9.62 24.78 -6.61
N ALA A 290 -9.33 23.49 -6.66
CA ALA A 290 -9.02 22.72 -5.47
C ALA A 290 -7.70 23.16 -4.81
N LEU A 291 -7.66 23.21 -3.48
CA LEU A 291 -6.43 23.28 -2.71
C LEU A 291 -5.75 21.93 -2.78
N PHE A 292 -4.66 21.89 -3.51
CA PHE A 292 -3.86 20.69 -3.75
C PHE A 292 -2.38 21.04 -3.59
N SER A 293 -1.68 20.25 -2.80
CA SER A 293 -0.23 20.28 -2.63
C SER A 293 0.29 18.87 -2.85
N ASN A 294 1.35 18.71 -3.65
CA ASN A 294 1.90 17.41 -4.04
C ASN A 294 2.43 16.67 -2.78
N PRO A 295 2.22 15.35 -2.67
CA PRO A 295 1.52 14.46 -3.61
C PRO A 295 0.00 14.48 -3.55
N GLY A 296 -0.64 15.03 -2.52
CA GLY A 296 -2.10 15.07 -2.48
C GLY A 296 -2.72 13.72 -2.14
N ALA A 297 -1.99 12.88 -1.41
CA ALA A 297 -2.29 11.47 -1.20
C ALA A 297 -3.18 11.20 0.02
N GLY A 298 -3.75 9.99 0.06
CA GLY A 298 -4.42 9.50 1.27
C GLY A 298 -3.39 9.22 2.36
N VAL A 299 -2.43 8.36 2.05
CA VAL A 299 -1.30 8.02 2.92
C VAL A 299 0.00 8.17 2.14
N ASP A 300 0.97 8.82 2.76
CA ASP A 300 2.32 8.99 2.27
C ASP A 300 3.32 8.37 3.26
N LEU A 301 4.09 7.40 2.77
CA LEU A 301 5.10 6.64 3.49
C LEU A 301 6.46 6.99 2.88
N GLU A 302 6.99 8.14 3.29
CA GLU A 302 8.24 8.69 2.77
C GLU A 302 9.21 8.94 3.93
N PRO A 303 10.14 8.01 4.21
CA PRO A 303 11.13 8.23 5.28
C PRO A 303 11.94 9.51 5.02
N GLU A 304 11.82 10.54 5.87
CA GLU A 304 12.53 11.82 5.76
C GLU A 304 13.60 11.88 6.85
N GLY A 305 14.81 11.40 6.55
CA GLY A 305 15.91 11.37 7.55
C GLY A 305 15.79 10.30 8.64
N GLY A 306 14.67 9.57 8.71
CA GLY A 306 14.43 8.46 9.64
C GLY A 306 14.21 7.09 8.98
N PHE A 307 13.65 6.16 9.75
CA PHE A 307 13.22 4.83 9.30
C PHE A 307 11.71 4.71 9.45
N VAL A 308 11.05 4.02 8.51
CA VAL A 308 9.62 3.69 8.59
C VAL A 308 9.47 2.18 8.62
N GLN A 309 9.17 1.62 9.78
CA GLN A 309 9.10 0.18 9.95
C GLN A 309 7.98 -0.28 10.88
N ASN A 310 7.56 -1.53 10.70
CA ASN A 310 6.48 -2.13 11.48
C ASN A 310 5.18 -1.30 11.40
N VAL A 311 4.81 -0.90 10.19
CA VAL A 311 3.61 -0.10 9.92
C VAL A 311 2.49 -1.01 9.43
N ARG A 312 1.30 -0.85 9.99
CA ARG A 312 0.14 -1.68 9.64
C ARG A 312 -1.12 -0.85 9.43
N PHE A 313 -1.81 -1.11 8.32
CA PHE A 313 -3.14 -0.58 8.02
C PHE A 313 -4.13 -1.74 7.97
N ASP A 314 -5.09 -1.77 8.89
CA ASP A 314 -6.14 -2.78 8.96
C ASP A 314 -7.50 -2.15 8.67
N ASN A 315 -8.23 -2.68 7.68
CA ASN A 315 -9.58 -2.24 7.35
C ASN A 315 -9.70 -0.73 7.08
N CYS A 316 -8.73 -0.18 6.33
CA CYS A 316 -8.68 1.25 6.03
C CYS A 316 -9.27 1.57 4.65
N ARG A 317 -9.66 2.83 4.46
CA ARG A 317 -10.14 3.40 3.18
C ARG A 317 -9.22 4.52 2.73
N LEU A 318 -8.72 4.44 1.51
CA LEU A 318 -7.92 5.47 0.86
C LEU A 318 -8.52 5.68 -0.52
N VAL A 319 -9.41 6.67 -0.67
CA VAL A 319 -10.29 6.77 -1.84
C VAL A 319 -10.34 8.18 -2.38
N ASP A 320 -10.29 8.31 -3.70
CA ASP A 320 -10.60 9.56 -4.41
C ASP A 320 -9.78 10.76 -3.93
N ASN A 321 -8.50 10.49 -3.63
CA ASN A 321 -7.52 11.54 -3.41
C ASN A 321 -7.12 12.16 -4.76
N ALA A 322 -6.81 13.45 -4.77
CA ALA A 322 -6.32 14.13 -5.96
C ALA A 322 -4.98 13.55 -6.44
N GLY A 323 -4.13 13.21 -5.48
CA GLY A 323 -2.92 12.40 -5.61
C GLY A 323 -3.17 10.91 -5.51
N GLN A 324 -2.12 10.16 -5.20
CA GLN A 324 -2.20 8.72 -5.05
C GLN A 324 -3.05 8.35 -3.82
N ALA A 325 -3.74 7.22 -3.84
CA ALA A 325 -4.39 6.80 -2.60
C ALA A 325 -3.35 6.37 -1.54
N LEU A 326 -2.33 5.61 -1.94
CA LEU A 326 -1.15 5.31 -1.14
C LEU A 326 0.13 5.61 -1.94
N VAL A 327 1.09 6.32 -1.36
CA VAL A 327 2.41 6.54 -1.96
C VAL A 327 3.52 6.16 -0.99
N SER A 328 4.57 5.57 -1.55
CA SER A 328 5.85 5.29 -0.91
C SER A 328 6.91 5.39 -1.99
N ASP A 329 7.42 6.62 -2.18
CA ASP A 329 8.32 6.94 -3.29
C ASP A 329 9.72 7.28 -2.80
N ARG A 330 10.66 6.34 -2.95
CA ARG A 330 12.08 6.62 -2.77
C ARG A 330 12.90 5.64 -3.59
N PRO A 331 13.08 5.90 -4.90
CA PRO A 331 13.82 4.98 -5.76
C PRO A 331 15.30 4.92 -5.33
N GLY A 332 15.83 3.72 -5.07
CA GLY A 332 17.24 3.52 -4.73
C GLY A 332 17.49 2.37 -3.74
N ASN A 333 18.76 2.15 -3.40
CA ASN A 333 19.20 1.04 -2.54
C ASN A 333 19.32 1.42 -1.05
N SER A 334 19.03 2.66 -0.67
CA SER A 334 18.98 3.06 0.74
C SER A 334 17.65 2.63 1.34
N HIS A 335 17.52 1.32 1.60
CA HIS A 335 16.32 0.73 2.18
C HIS A 335 16.06 1.35 3.56
N THR A 336 15.04 2.20 3.65
CA THR A 336 14.62 2.87 4.90
C THR A 336 13.23 2.43 5.36
N THR A 337 12.64 1.45 4.67
CA THR A 337 11.38 0.81 5.05
C THR A 337 11.54 -0.65 5.44
N GLN A 338 10.71 -1.14 6.36
CA GLN A 338 10.61 -2.58 6.66
C GLN A 338 9.25 -2.97 7.25
N ASN A 339 8.75 -4.15 6.88
CA ASN A 339 7.53 -4.73 7.45
C ASN A 339 6.31 -3.79 7.38
N ILE A 340 5.93 -3.40 6.14
CA ILE A 340 4.76 -2.57 5.87
C ILE A 340 3.61 -3.47 5.44
N VAL A 341 2.51 -3.46 6.18
CA VAL A 341 1.37 -4.35 5.94
C VAL A 341 0.09 -3.54 5.71
N VAL A 342 -0.55 -3.78 4.57
CA VAL A 342 -1.88 -3.23 4.26
C VAL A 342 -2.86 -4.39 4.15
N ASN A 343 -3.84 -4.43 5.05
CA ASN A 343 -4.72 -5.58 5.23
C ASN A 343 -6.19 -5.18 5.17
N ASN A 344 -7.00 -5.96 4.46
CA ASN A 344 -8.45 -5.80 4.33
C ASN A 344 -8.89 -4.38 3.96
N SER A 345 -8.09 -3.68 3.16
CA SER A 345 -8.28 -2.24 2.91
C SER A 345 -8.79 -1.98 1.49
N LEU A 346 -9.46 -0.85 1.32
CA LEU A 346 -9.90 -0.33 0.02
C LEU A 346 -9.00 0.82 -0.40
N ILE A 347 -8.40 0.68 -1.57
CA ILE A 347 -7.50 1.64 -2.19
C ILE A 347 -8.09 2.00 -3.57
N TRP A 348 -8.43 3.26 -3.80
CA TRP A 348 -9.15 3.66 -5.02
C TRP A 348 -8.65 4.99 -5.59
N GLY A 349 -7.95 4.94 -6.72
CA GLY A 349 -7.44 6.09 -7.47
C GLY A 349 -8.37 6.48 -8.62
N THR A 350 -8.74 7.77 -8.66
CA THR A 350 -9.71 8.32 -9.63
C THR A 350 -9.08 9.37 -10.56
N THR A 351 -8.17 10.19 -10.03
CA THR A 351 -7.40 11.20 -10.81
C THR A 351 -5.90 10.93 -10.83
N ASN A 352 -5.45 9.95 -10.07
CA ASN A 352 -4.05 9.53 -9.99
C ASN A 352 -4.01 8.05 -9.53
N TRP A 353 -2.81 7.47 -9.44
CA TRP A 353 -2.59 6.06 -9.14
C TRP A 353 -3.24 5.61 -7.83
N SER A 354 -3.77 4.40 -7.80
CA SER A 354 -4.31 3.81 -6.58
C SER A 354 -3.20 3.55 -5.58
N ALA A 355 -2.05 3.05 -6.04
CA ALA A 355 -0.87 3.00 -5.21
C ALA A 355 0.40 3.19 -6.03
N TRP A 356 1.36 3.92 -5.47
CA TRP A 356 2.72 4.08 -6.00
C TRP A 356 3.70 3.57 -4.94
N VAL A 357 4.38 2.46 -5.21
CA VAL A 357 5.25 1.82 -4.22
C VAL A 357 6.58 1.49 -4.87
N THR A 358 7.66 2.18 -4.47
CA THR A 358 9.02 1.90 -4.94
C THR A 358 9.93 1.38 -3.82
N GLN A 359 9.50 1.47 -2.56
CA GLN A 359 10.25 1.01 -1.39
C GLN A 359 9.94 -0.46 -1.00
N PRO A 360 10.86 -1.17 -0.33
CA PRO A 360 10.71 -2.59 -0.02
C PRO A 360 9.78 -2.90 1.17
N TYR A 361 9.55 -4.20 1.35
CA TYR A 361 8.84 -4.88 2.43
C TYR A 361 7.33 -4.60 2.54
N PHE A 362 6.69 -4.28 1.41
CA PHE A 362 5.24 -4.14 1.36
C PHE A 362 4.53 -5.49 1.20
N LEU A 363 3.55 -5.74 2.07
CA LEU A 363 2.62 -6.87 1.99
C LEU A 363 1.19 -6.36 1.97
N PHE A 364 0.47 -6.62 0.89
CA PHE A 364 -0.95 -6.38 0.75
C PHE A 364 -1.74 -7.68 0.93
N THR A 365 -2.71 -7.70 1.84
CA THR A 365 -3.53 -8.89 2.13
C THR A 365 -5.02 -8.56 2.10
N ASN A 366 -5.82 -9.30 1.32
CA ASN A 366 -7.27 -9.10 1.23
C ASN A 366 -7.69 -7.68 0.82
N CYS A 367 -6.86 -6.99 0.02
CA CYS A 367 -7.14 -5.62 -0.40
C CYS A 367 -7.98 -5.57 -1.68
N ARG A 368 -8.76 -4.51 -1.81
CA ARG A 368 -9.43 -4.12 -3.05
C ARG A 368 -8.73 -2.89 -3.58
N ILE A 369 -8.12 -3.01 -4.75
CA ILE A 369 -7.32 -1.98 -5.39
C ILE A 369 -8.05 -1.62 -6.69
N TYR A 370 -8.68 -0.45 -6.69
CA TYR A 370 -9.50 0.02 -7.80
C TYR A 370 -8.81 1.16 -8.54
N GLY A 371 -8.54 0.98 -9.82
CA GLY A 371 -7.57 1.78 -10.58
C GLY A 371 -6.16 1.19 -10.53
N ALA A 372 -5.22 1.89 -11.16
CA ALA A 372 -3.88 1.38 -11.39
C ALA A 372 -3.01 1.36 -10.12
N PHE A 373 -2.48 0.18 -9.78
CA PHE A 373 -1.27 0.03 -8.96
C PHE A 373 -0.03 0.22 -9.85
N VAL A 374 0.94 1.02 -9.42
CA VAL A 374 2.17 1.27 -10.18
C VAL A 374 3.47 0.88 -9.45
N HIS A 375 4.45 0.44 -10.23
CA HIS A 375 5.82 0.07 -9.86
C HIS A 375 5.93 -1.27 -9.11
N GLY A 376 6.34 -1.24 -7.84
CA GLY A 376 7.08 -2.30 -7.18
C GLY A 376 8.46 -1.80 -6.76
N CYS A 377 9.19 -2.61 -6.00
CA CYS A 377 10.48 -2.21 -5.45
C CYS A 377 11.65 -3.01 -6.06
N ARG A 378 12.83 -2.39 -6.08
CA ARG A 378 14.11 -3.08 -6.37
C ARG A 378 14.55 -3.86 -5.13
N ALA A 379 13.91 -5.00 -4.89
CA ALA A 379 14.20 -5.88 -3.77
C ALA A 379 15.51 -6.68 -3.95
N ASP A 380 16.26 -6.92 -2.88
CA ASP A 380 17.45 -7.77 -2.92
C ASP A 380 17.10 -9.26 -2.77
N ASN A 381 15.94 -9.56 -2.18
CA ASN A 381 15.42 -10.91 -2.03
C ASN A 381 13.87 -10.92 -1.96
N ALA A 382 13.27 -12.11 -2.03
CA ALA A 382 11.82 -12.26 -2.06
C ALA A 382 11.07 -11.79 -0.80
N ALA A 383 11.74 -11.68 0.36
CA ALA A 383 11.10 -11.18 1.58
C ALA A 383 10.93 -9.65 1.55
N GLU A 384 11.80 -8.96 0.80
CA GLU A 384 11.81 -7.51 0.61
C GLU A 384 10.87 -7.04 -0.50
N ALA A 385 10.44 -7.95 -1.36
CA ALA A 385 9.59 -7.60 -2.48
C ALA A 385 8.21 -7.10 -2.03
N THR A 386 7.59 -6.35 -2.93
CA THR A 386 6.16 -6.06 -2.84
C THR A 386 5.38 -7.34 -3.13
N ARG A 387 4.47 -7.71 -2.21
CA ARG A 387 3.72 -8.97 -2.25
C ARG A 387 2.22 -8.75 -2.07
N PHE A 388 1.43 -9.54 -2.79
CA PHE A 388 -0.03 -9.51 -2.74
C PHE A 388 -0.58 -10.90 -2.41
N VAL A 389 -1.52 -10.95 -1.47
CA VAL A 389 -2.22 -12.18 -1.08
C VAL A 389 -3.72 -11.90 -1.05
N SER A 390 -4.51 -12.67 -1.78
CA SER A 390 -5.97 -12.56 -1.82
C SER A 390 -6.48 -11.16 -2.19
N CYS A 391 -5.73 -10.42 -3.01
CA CYS A 391 -6.10 -9.07 -3.42
C CYS A 391 -6.91 -9.07 -4.72
N THR A 392 -7.78 -8.07 -4.88
CA THR A 392 -8.51 -7.82 -6.14
C THR A 392 -8.03 -6.51 -6.76
N PHE A 393 -7.64 -6.57 -8.02
CA PHE A 393 -7.35 -5.43 -8.89
C PHE A 393 -8.51 -5.28 -9.86
N GLU A 394 -9.11 -4.09 -9.92
CA GLU A 394 -10.28 -3.83 -10.78
C GLU A 394 -10.27 -2.38 -11.27
N ASP A 395 -10.68 -2.13 -12.49
CA ASP A 395 -10.85 -0.78 -13.05
C ASP A 395 -12.23 -0.18 -12.72
N LYS A 396 -12.68 -0.40 -11.48
CA LYS A 396 -14.02 -0.04 -11.04
C LYS A 396 -14.25 1.47 -11.09
N PRO A 397 -15.32 1.96 -11.75
CA PRO A 397 -15.60 3.40 -11.78
C PRO A 397 -16.10 3.91 -10.43
N TYR A 398 -15.65 5.11 -10.05
CA TYR A 398 -16.05 5.80 -8.83
C TYR A 398 -17.05 6.91 -9.17
N HIS A 399 -18.31 6.77 -8.76
CA HIS A 399 -19.37 7.76 -9.03
C HIS A 399 -19.47 8.18 -10.51
N GLY A 400 -19.30 7.22 -11.43
CA GLY A 400 -19.33 7.46 -12.87
C GLY A 400 -18.00 7.92 -13.48
N GLN A 401 -17.02 8.30 -12.67
CA GLN A 401 -15.65 8.56 -13.13
C GLN A 401 -14.91 7.23 -13.31
N THR A 402 -14.25 7.06 -14.45
CA THR A 402 -13.39 5.90 -14.71
C THR A 402 -12.26 5.82 -13.70
N ALA A 403 -11.86 4.61 -13.32
CA ALA A 403 -10.66 4.43 -12.50
C ALA A 403 -9.42 4.94 -13.24
N TYR A 404 -8.45 5.48 -12.52
CA TYR A 404 -7.25 6.05 -13.15
C TYR A 404 -6.29 4.98 -13.67
N GLY A 405 -5.66 5.26 -14.83
CA GLY A 405 -4.65 4.41 -15.47
C GLY A 405 -5.20 3.55 -16.62
N THR A 406 -4.30 3.03 -17.47
CA THR A 406 -4.63 2.16 -18.61
C THR A 406 -4.59 0.66 -18.27
N PHE A 407 -4.06 0.32 -17.10
CA PHE A 407 -3.95 -1.04 -16.58
C PHE A 407 -4.42 -1.09 -15.13
N ALA A 408 -5.01 -2.20 -14.67
CA ALA A 408 -5.26 -2.38 -13.24
C ALA A 408 -3.95 -2.55 -12.44
N PHE A 409 -2.91 -3.10 -13.08
CA PHE A 409 -1.58 -3.23 -12.51
C PHE A 409 -0.51 -2.88 -13.55
N HIS A 410 0.44 -2.03 -13.18
CA HIS A 410 1.55 -1.60 -14.02
C HIS A 410 2.86 -1.65 -13.23
N SER A 411 3.78 -2.55 -13.56
CA SER A 411 5.11 -2.61 -12.96
C SER A 411 6.17 -2.30 -14.00
N ASP A 412 7.13 -1.46 -13.62
CA ASP A 412 8.26 -1.10 -14.44
C ASP A 412 9.44 -2.08 -14.25
N GLY A 413 10.52 -1.84 -15.00
CA GLY A 413 11.71 -2.68 -14.95
C GLY A 413 12.54 -2.52 -13.67
N ALA A 414 12.09 -1.82 -12.63
CA ALA A 414 12.81 -1.76 -11.37
C ALA A 414 12.42 -2.90 -10.43
N ALA A 415 11.22 -3.46 -10.58
CA ALA A 415 10.65 -4.40 -9.65
C ALA A 415 11.35 -5.77 -9.63
N ARG A 416 11.64 -6.27 -8.42
CA ARG A 416 12.23 -7.61 -8.20
C ARG A 416 11.42 -8.43 -7.22
N TYR A 417 11.34 -9.72 -7.49
CA TYR A 417 10.73 -10.81 -6.74
C TYR A 417 9.25 -10.58 -6.40
N MET A 418 8.56 -9.73 -7.16
CA MET A 418 7.14 -9.43 -6.92
C MET A 418 6.30 -10.70 -7.03
N SER A 419 5.34 -10.85 -6.12
CA SER A 419 4.49 -12.05 -6.08
C SER A 419 3.03 -11.75 -5.78
N PHE A 420 2.18 -12.60 -6.35
CA PHE A 420 0.73 -12.54 -6.24
C PHE A 420 0.25 -13.95 -5.91
N THR A 421 -0.47 -14.10 -4.81
CA THR A 421 -1.05 -15.36 -4.38
C THR A 421 -2.55 -15.20 -4.20
N ASP A 422 -3.36 -16.05 -4.82
CA ASP A 422 -4.83 -16.01 -4.72
C ASP A 422 -5.43 -14.66 -5.17
N CYS A 423 -4.74 -13.94 -6.06
CA CYS A 423 -5.17 -12.62 -6.51
C CYS A 423 -6.14 -12.72 -7.70
N ARG A 424 -7.00 -11.70 -7.82
CA ARG A 424 -7.97 -11.57 -8.91
C ARG A 424 -7.74 -10.25 -9.64
N PHE A 425 -7.67 -10.30 -10.96
CA PHE A 425 -7.59 -9.14 -11.84
C PHE A 425 -8.88 -9.09 -12.67
N VAL A 426 -9.55 -7.94 -12.66
CA VAL A 426 -10.83 -7.74 -13.35
C VAL A 426 -10.71 -6.48 -14.21
N GLY A 427 -10.97 -6.63 -15.51
CA GLY A 427 -10.96 -5.53 -16.46
C GLY A 427 -12.36 -5.40 -17.03
N THR A 428 -12.95 -4.24 -16.88
CA THR A 428 -14.25 -3.85 -17.47
C THR A 428 -14.08 -2.82 -18.58
N TYR A 429 -12.94 -2.13 -18.59
CA TYR A 429 -12.61 -1.03 -19.48
C TYR A 429 -11.12 -0.96 -19.87
N ASN A 430 -10.24 -1.22 -18.91
CA ASN A 430 -8.78 -1.19 -19.02
C ASN A 430 -8.21 -2.59 -19.21
N TYR A 431 -6.98 -2.65 -19.71
CA TYR A 431 -6.19 -3.89 -19.67
C TYR A 431 -5.88 -4.29 -18.23
N LEU A 432 -5.55 -5.55 -18.00
CA LEU A 432 -5.36 -6.07 -16.66
C LEU A 432 -3.97 -5.74 -16.13
N ILE A 433 -2.94 -6.03 -16.93
CA ILE A 433 -1.57 -6.08 -16.43
C ILE A 433 -0.54 -5.68 -17.47
N TRP A 434 0.36 -4.80 -17.04
CA TRP A 434 1.62 -4.52 -17.70
C TRP A 434 2.76 -4.75 -16.71
N ALA A 435 3.48 -5.85 -16.86
CA ALA A 435 4.55 -6.25 -15.98
C ALA A 435 5.81 -6.50 -16.82
N ILE A 436 6.79 -5.61 -16.69
CA ILE A 436 8.06 -5.70 -17.42
C ILE A 436 9.19 -6.06 -16.45
N VAL A 437 10.11 -6.90 -16.90
CA VAL A 437 11.29 -7.24 -16.10
C VAL A 437 12.40 -6.22 -16.32
N SER A 438 13.25 -6.03 -15.31
CA SER A 438 14.45 -5.22 -15.44
C SER A 438 15.33 -5.69 -16.60
N LYS A 439 15.77 -4.73 -17.42
CA LYS A 439 16.98 -4.92 -18.22
C LYS A 439 18.14 -4.59 -17.30
N TYR A 440 19.08 -5.52 -17.13
CA TYR A 440 20.31 -5.24 -16.38
C TYR A 440 20.96 -3.96 -16.92
N ASP A 441 21.36 -3.05 -16.02
CA ASP A 441 22.11 -1.84 -16.35
C ASP A 441 23.42 -2.25 -17.06
N GLY A 442 23.41 -2.32 -18.39
CA GLY A 442 24.55 -2.76 -19.21
C GLY A 442 24.29 -3.82 -20.28
N GLY A 443 23.03 -4.19 -20.57
CA GLY A 443 22.72 -5.09 -21.70
C GLY A 443 23.04 -6.56 -21.47
N GLY A 444 23.18 -6.98 -20.21
CA GLY A 444 23.37 -8.38 -19.82
C GLY A 444 22.07 -9.21 -19.81
N ASN A 445 22.21 -10.51 -19.51
CA ASN A 445 21.09 -11.44 -19.33
C ASN A 445 20.06 -10.88 -18.31
N PRO A 446 18.75 -11.12 -18.53
CA PRO A 446 17.69 -10.72 -17.61
C PRO A 446 17.96 -11.24 -16.21
N ASP A 447 17.73 -10.36 -15.26
CA ASP A 447 17.75 -10.67 -13.85
C ASP A 447 16.53 -11.55 -13.53
N THR A 448 16.74 -12.85 -13.25
CA THR A 448 15.65 -13.76 -12.89
C THR A 448 14.98 -13.36 -11.58
N ALA A 449 15.64 -12.54 -10.77
CA ALA A 449 14.99 -11.90 -9.63
C ALA A 449 13.92 -10.91 -10.06
N SER A 450 13.99 -10.31 -11.24
CA SER A 450 12.95 -9.40 -11.75
C SER A 450 11.66 -10.13 -12.18
N PHE A 451 11.60 -11.46 -12.02
CA PHE A 451 10.43 -12.23 -12.46
C PHE A 451 9.21 -12.03 -11.56
N PHE A 452 8.03 -12.05 -12.18
CA PHE A 452 6.75 -11.95 -11.49
C PHE A 452 6.22 -13.35 -11.15
N HIS A 453 5.94 -13.60 -9.88
CA HIS A 453 5.45 -14.89 -9.41
C HIS A 453 3.94 -14.87 -9.22
N LEU A 454 3.20 -15.55 -10.10
CA LEU A 454 1.75 -15.66 -10.05
C LEU A 454 1.36 -17.05 -9.53
N ARG A 455 0.65 -17.08 -8.40
CA ARG A 455 0.17 -18.30 -7.76
C ARG A 455 -1.34 -18.26 -7.58
N ARG A 456 -2.06 -19.21 -8.17
CA ARG A 456 -3.52 -19.32 -8.02
C ARG A 456 -4.29 -18.05 -8.40
N CYS A 457 -3.78 -17.31 -9.39
CA CYS A 457 -4.38 -16.04 -9.81
C CYS A 457 -5.46 -16.23 -10.88
N THR A 458 -6.46 -15.35 -10.86
CA THR A 458 -7.55 -15.31 -11.84
C THR A 458 -7.54 -13.98 -12.58
N PHE A 459 -7.58 -14.03 -13.90
CA PHE A 459 -7.64 -12.89 -14.81
C PHE A 459 -8.99 -12.92 -15.52
N LEU A 460 -9.81 -11.88 -15.34
CA LEU A 460 -11.15 -11.77 -15.88
C LEU A 460 -11.25 -10.61 -16.86
N TYR A 461 -11.54 -10.96 -18.11
CA TYR A 461 -11.88 -9.99 -19.14
C TYR A 461 -13.39 -9.82 -19.16
N ASP A 462 -13.90 -8.77 -18.52
CA ASP A 462 -15.31 -8.48 -18.33
C ASP A 462 -15.77 -7.30 -19.19
N TYR A 463 -15.25 -7.24 -20.42
CA TYR A 463 -15.40 -6.11 -21.31
C TYR A 463 -16.77 -6.07 -21.99
N ALA A 464 -17.53 -5.01 -21.73
CA ALA A 464 -18.76 -4.72 -22.47
C ALA A 464 -18.51 -3.91 -23.75
N GLN A 465 -17.35 -3.27 -23.86
CA GLN A 465 -16.91 -2.46 -24.99
C GLN A 465 -15.44 -2.79 -25.30
N PRO A 466 -14.88 -2.38 -26.45
CA PRO A 466 -13.44 -2.47 -26.66
C PRO A 466 -12.65 -1.79 -25.53
N THR A 467 -11.55 -2.40 -25.11
CA THR A 467 -10.67 -1.88 -24.06
C THR A 467 -9.98 -0.60 -24.46
N GLN A 468 -9.66 0.25 -23.49
CA GLN A 468 -8.75 1.38 -23.69
C GLN A 468 -7.30 0.98 -23.38
N GLY A 469 -6.39 1.27 -24.30
CA GLY A 469 -4.96 1.01 -24.18
C GLY A 469 -4.43 0.10 -25.30
N SER A 470 -3.33 -0.61 -25.02
CA SER A 470 -2.61 -1.41 -26.02
C SER A 470 -2.90 -2.92 -25.89
N TYR A 471 -2.35 -3.58 -24.86
CA TYR A 471 -2.41 -5.03 -24.67
C TYR A 471 -1.88 -5.42 -23.29
N ASP A 472 -2.26 -6.60 -22.78
CA ASP A 472 -1.64 -7.14 -21.56
C ASP A 472 -0.21 -7.62 -21.86
N ASN A 473 0.72 -7.31 -20.96
CA ASN A 473 2.12 -7.65 -21.14
C ASN A 473 2.67 -8.29 -19.86
N LEU A 474 3.12 -9.53 -19.97
CA LEU A 474 3.63 -10.34 -18.87
C LEU A 474 5.03 -10.85 -19.22
N GLN A 475 6.04 -10.04 -18.90
CA GLN A 475 7.43 -10.38 -19.13
C GLN A 475 7.99 -11.16 -17.94
N GLY A 476 8.83 -12.16 -18.18
CA GLY A 476 9.51 -12.93 -17.12
C GLY A 476 8.57 -13.41 -16.02
N THR A 477 7.52 -14.14 -16.39
CA THR A 477 6.48 -14.57 -15.45
C THR A 477 6.64 -16.04 -15.07
N VAL A 478 6.45 -16.35 -13.78
CA VAL A 478 6.44 -17.71 -13.24
C VAL A 478 5.06 -18.02 -12.68
N PHE A 479 4.35 -18.93 -13.34
CA PHE A 479 3.07 -19.46 -12.88
C PHE A 479 3.27 -20.70 -12.00
N THR A 480 2.63 -20.71 -10.84
CA THR A 480 2.56 -21.85 -9.92
C THR A 480 1.13 -22.12 -9.46
N GLY A 481 0.77 -23.39 -9.21
CA GLY A 481 -0.64 -23.73 -8.96
C GLY A 481 -1.58 -23.37 -10.13
N PRO A 482 -2.91 -23.42 -9.94
CA PRO A 482 -3.88 -23.13 -11.01
C PRO A 482 -4.08 -21.63 -11.29
N ASN A 483 -3.56 -21.14 -12.41
CA ASN A 483 -3.82 -19.80 -12.91
C ASN A 483 -4.78 -19.86 -14.10
N VAL A 484 -5.72 -18.91 -14.18
CA VAL A 484 -6.78 -18.92 -15.20
C VAL A 484 -7.04 -17.53 -15.76
N PHE A 485 -7.06 -17.43 -17.08
CA PHE A 485 -7.60 -16.32 -17.86
C PHE A 485 -8.96 -16.78 -18.38
N ARG A 486 -10.03 -16.02 -18.11
CA ARG A 486 -11.38 -16.37 -18.57
C ARG A 486 -12.24 -15.13 -18.74
N ASP A 487 -13.40 -15.32 -19.35
CA ASP A 487 -14.40 -14.26 -19.50
C ASP A 487 -15.01 -13.90 -18.14
N GLY A 488 -15.25 -12.61 -17.96
CA GLY A 488 -16.13 -12.12 -16.91
C GLY A 488 -17.60 -12.39 -17.24
N PRO A 489 -18.49 -12.34 -16.23
CA PRO A 489 -19.90 -12.65 -16.40
C PRO A 489 -20.68 -11.66 -17.30
N HIS A 490 -20.12 -10.48 -17.57
CA HIS A 490 -20.71 -9.41 -18.38
C HIS A 490 -19.95 -9.19 -19.70
N ARG A 491 -18.98 -10.04 -20.04
CA ARG A 491 -18.24 -9.92 -21.31
C ARG A 491 -19.22 -10.05 -22.48
N THR A 492 -19.33 -8.99 -23.26
CA THR A 492 -20.11 -8.95 -24.51
C THR A 492 -19.27 -8.44 -25.68
N SER A 493 -18.12 -7.83 -25.40
CA SER A 493 -17.18 -7.40 -26.41
C SER A 493 -16.53 -8.59 -27.13
N LEU A 494 -16.69 -8.61 -28.45
CA LEU A 494 -15.97 -9.49 -29.37
C LEU A 494 -14.61 -8.91 -29.78
N HIS A 495 -14.12 -7.86 -29.10
CA HIS A 495 -12.79 -7.34 -29.37
C HIS A 495 -11.74 -8.43 -29.14
N HIS A 496 -10.72 -8.41 -30.01
CA HIS A 496 -9.62 -9.36 -29.96
C HIS A 496 -8.58 -8.89 -28.93
N THR A 497 -8.49 -9.59 -27.80
CA THR A 497 -7.61 -9.21 -26.69
C THR A 497 -6.23 -9.81 -26.87
N ASN A 498 -5.22 -8.96 -27.03
CA ASN A 498 -3.83 -9.39 -27.15
C ASN A 498 -3.17 -9.51 -25.77
N VAL A 499 -2.42 -10.59 -25.58
CA VAL A 499 -1.61 -10.86 -24.39
C VAL A 499 -0.21 -11.26 -24.83
N THR A 500 0.80 -10.55 -24.37
CA THR A 500 2.21 -10.90 -24.60
C THR A 500 2.75 -11.67 -23.40
N LEU A 501 3.32 -12.85 -23.66
CA LEU A 501 4.02 -13.69 -22.70
C LEU A 501 5.52 -13.69 -23.03
N GLY A 502 6.32 -13.14 -22.12
CA GLY A 502 7.76 -12.92 -22.32
C GLY A 502 8.07 -11.56 -22.95
N ASN A 503 9.36 -11.29 -23.20
CA ASN A 503 9.82 -10.08 -23.89
C ASN A 503 10.91 -10.44 -24.90
N GLY A 504 10.84 -9.91 -26.12
CA GLY A 504 11.90 -10.08 -27.13
C GLY A 504 13.29 -9.67 -26.64
N GLY A 505 13.40 -8.78 -25.65
CA GLY A 505 14.69 -8.39 -25.05
C GLY A 505 15.13 -9.19 -23.81
N ALA A 506 14.31 -10.12 -23.29
CA ALA A 506 14.65 -10.92 -22.12
C ALA A 506 15.03 -12.34 -22.55
N SER A 507 16.20 -12.85 -22.15
CA SER A 507 16.58 -14.26 -22.39
C SER A 507 15.77 -15.30 -21.60
N GLY A 508 14.79 -14.84 -20.80
CA GLY A 508 14.00 -15.67 -19.91
C GLY A 508 12.62 -15.99 -20.47
N SER A 509 12.30 -17.28 -20.57
CA SER A 509 10.97 -17.77 -20.93
C SER A 509 9.93 -17.50 -19.86
N THR A 510 8.67 -17.38 -20.28
CA THR A 510 7.54 -17.56 -19.37
C THR A 510 7.56 -19.00 -18.85
N VAL A 511 7.39 -19.20 -17.54
CA VAL A 511 7.50 -20.52 -16.90
C VAL A 511 6.19 -20.92 -16.25
N VAL A 512 5.71 -22.13 -16.57
CA VAL A 512 4.66 -22.83 -15.81
C VAL A 512 5.33 -23.94 -15.01
N ARG A 513 5.57 -23.68 -13.73
CA ARG A 513 6.32 -24.60 -12.85
C ARG A 513 5.42 -25.73 -12.35
N ALA A 514 5.96 -26.95 -12.32
CA ALA A 514 5.28 -28.09 -11.74
C ALA A 514 5.44 -28.11 -10.20
N PRO A 515 4.37 -28.38 -9.42
CA PRO A 515 2.99 -28.55 -9.87
C PRO A 515 2.33 -27.20 -10.20
N GLY A 516 1.68 -27.13 -11.37
CA GLY A 516 1.04 -25.89 -11.80
C GLY A 516 0.16 -26.05 -13.04
N SER A 517 -0.75 -25.11 -13.24
CA SER A 517 -1.51 -25.02 -14.48
C SER A 517 -1.74 -23.58 -14.90
N LEU A 518 -1.78 -23.38 -16.22
CA LEU A 518 -2.15 -22.13 -16.86
C LEU A 518 -3.29 -22.42 -17.84
N GLN A 519 -4.46 -21.85 -17.58
CA GLN A 519 -5.64 -22.02 -18.41
C GLN A 519 -5.96 -20.72 -19.13
N LEU A 520 -5.87 -20.74 -20.46
CA LEU A 520 -6.07 -19.61 -21.34
C LEU A 520 -7.44 -19.75 -22.01
N LEU A 521 -8.50 -19.43 -21.25
CA LEU A 521 -9.90 -19.75 -21.58
C LEU A 521 -10.75 -18.54 -21.95
N ALA A 522 -10.23 -17.33 -21.80
CA ALA A 522 -10.95 -16.12 -22.20
C ALA A 522 -11.15 -16.13 -23.71
N SER A 523 -12.36 -15.85 -24.19
CA SER A 523 -12.65 -15.95 -25.63
C SER A 523 -11.91 -14.89 -26.46
N ASN A 524 -11.67 -15.20 -27.73
CA ASN A 524 -11.09 -14.27 -28.71
C ASN A 524 -9.80 -13.58 -28.24
N CYS A 525 -8.89 -14.36 -27.67
CA CYS A 525 -7.59 -13.88 -27.20
C CYS A 525 -6.44 -14.41 -28.07
N ALA A 526 -5.47 -13.54 -28.36
CA ALA A 526 -4.18 -13.95 -28.91
C ALA A 526 -3.07 -13.84 -27.86
N TYR A 527 -2.42 -14.97 -27.60
CA TYR A 527 -1.29 -15.10 -26.71
C TYR A 527 0.00 -15.17 -27.51
N THR A 528 0.74 -14.08 -27.58
CA THR A 528 2.03 -14.02 -28.29
C THR A 528 3.16 -14.36 -27.33
N VAL A 529 3.91 -15.41 -27.61
CA VAL A 529 5.08 -15.85 -26.84
C VAL A 529 6.35 -15.37 -27.56
N VAL A 530 7.12 -14.48 -26.92
CA VAL A 530 8.25 -13.77 -27.56
C VAL A 530 9.63 -14.03 -26.92
N ALA A 531 9.71 -14.89 -25.90
CA ALA A 531 10.95 -15.30 -25.21
C ALA A 531 10.96 -16.78 -24.81
N GLY A 532 10.05 -17.55 -25.40
CA GLY A 532 9.79 -18.95 -25.09
C GLY A 532 8.78 -19.16 -23.97
N LEU A 533 8.28 -20.40 -23.92
CA LEU A 533 7.33 -20.89 -22.92
C LEU A 533 7.83 -22.24 -22.40
N ASP A 534 8.16 -22.29 -21.11
CA ASP A 534 8.59 -23.49 -20.41
C ASP A 534 7.45 -24.08 -19.60
N ILE A 535 7.06 -25.32 -19.91
CA ILE A 535 6.01 -26.05 -19.23
C ILE A 535 6.64 -27.21 -18.44
N GLY A 536 7.14 -26.90 -17.24
CA GLY A 536 7.63 -27.87 -16.26
C GLY A 536 8.95 -28.56 -16.63
N ARG A 537 9.95 -27.83 -17.12
CA ARG A 537 11.31 -28.35 -17.38
C ARG A 537 12.01 -28.92 -16.15
N ALA A 538 11.88 -28.27 -15.00
CA ALA A 538 12.51 -28.69 -13.76
C ALA A 538 11.44 -28.88 -12.67
N PRO A 539 10.71 -30.01 -12.66
CA PRO A 539 9.74 -30.30 -11.61
C PRO A 539 10.45 -30.53 -10.27
N ALA A 540 9.87 -30.08 -9.16
CA ALA A 540 10.45 -30.27 -7.83
C ALA A 540 10.47 -31.77 -7.43
N HIS A 541 9.44 -32.51 -7.83
CA HIS A 541 9.35 -33.95 -7.67
C HIS A 541 9.06 -34.65 -9.00
N SER A 542 9.52 -35.89 -9.15
CA SER A 542 9.33 -36.70 -10.37
C SER A 542 7.87 -36.96 -10.74
N ARG A 543 6.93 -36.72 -9.82
CA ARG A 543 5.48 -36.84 -10.03
C ARG A 543 4.78 -35.50 -10.26
N ASP A 544 5.45 -34.39 -10.02
CA ASP A 544 4.87 -33.07 -10.25
C ASP A 544 4.70 -32.86 -11.75
N SER A 545 3.57 -32.27 -12.14
CA SER A 545 3.27 -31.98 -13.54
C SER A 545 2.86 -30.52 -13.71
N ALA A 546 3.22 -29.94 -14.85
CA ALA A 546 2.69 -28.66 -15.30
C ALA A 546 1.70 -28.89 -16.45
N SER A 547 0.70 -28.02 -16.56
CA SER A 547 -0.22 -28.07 -17.71
C SER A 547 -0.57 -26.70 -18.24
N VAL A 548 -0.66 -26.59 -19.56
CA VAL A 548 -1.21 -25.43 -20.25
C VAL A 548 -2.42 -25.88 -21.06
N ILE A 549 -3.52 -25.14 -20.96
CA ILE A 549 -4.74 -25.37 -21.75
C ILE A 549 -5.04 -24.10 -22.53
N LEU A 550 -5.14 -24.23 -23.85
CA LEU A 550 -5.61 -23.17 -24.74
C LEU A 550 -7.07 -23.46 -25.13
N GLY A 551 -7.98 -22.55 -24.73
CA GLY A 551 -9.42 -22.67 -24.92
C GLY A 551 -9.89 -22.37 -26.35
N PRO A 552 -11.16 -22.68 -26.68
CA PRO A 552 -11.74 -22.41 -27.99
C PRO A 552 -11.67 -20.93 -28.39
N GLY A 553 -11.41 -20.65 -29.68
CA GLY A 553 -11.38 -19.28 -30.22
C GLY A 553 -10.13 -18.49 -29.84
N ASN A 554 -9.15 -19.12 -29.20
CA ASN A 554 -7.89 -18.49 -28.80
C ASN A 554 -6.75 -18.96 -29.67
N SER A 555 -5.79 -18.06 -29.91
CA SER A 555 -4.55 -18.36 -30.61
C SER A 555 -3.36 -18.23 -29.66
N MET A 556 -2.40 -19.14 -29.77
CA MET A 556 -1.07 -19.01 -29.19
C MET A 556 -0.06 -18.94 -30.33
N VAL A 557 0.68 -17.84 -30.41
CA VAL A 557 1.70 -17.64 -31.44
C VAL A 557 3.06 -17.68 -30.78
N ILE A 558 3.86 -18.70 -31.09
CA ILE A 558 5.27 -18.74 -30.74
C ILE A 558 6.00 -17.94 -31.82
N ASN A 559 6.53 -16.79 -31.45
CA ASN A 559 7.09 -15.83 -32.40
C ASN A 559 8.55 -15.53 -32.04
N ASP A 560 9.45 -15.63 -33.03
CA ASP A 560 10.82 -15.17 -32.88
C ASP A 560 10.90 -13.70 -33.31
N LEU A 561 11.41 -12.84 -32.42
CA LEU A 561 11.63 -11.43 -32.70
C LEU A 561 13.07 -11.13 -33.14
N GLY A 562 13.88 -12.15 -33.41
CA GLY A 562 15.23 -12.05 -33.97
C GLY A 562 16.36 -11.90 -32.95
N TRP A 563 16.05 -11.98 -31.65
CA TRP A 563 17.04 -11.79 -30.57
C TRP A 563 17.60 -13.11 -30.06
N THR A 564 16.71 -14.09 -29.83
CA THR A 564 17.03 -15.45 -29.41
C THR A 564 15.96 -16.39 -29.95
N VAL A 565 16.37 -17.62 -30.28
CA VAL A 565 15.42 -18.66 -30.73
C VAL A 565 14.37 -18.89 -29.65
N THR A 566 13.15 -18.48 -29.93
CA THR A 566 12.02 -18.65 -29.02
C THR A 566 11.65 -20.14 -28.96
N GLU A 567 11.79 -20.75 -27.77
CA GLU A 567 11.49 -22.17 -27.56
C GLU A 567 10.16 -22.38 -26.82
N LEU A 568 9.27 -23.19 -27.37
CA LEU A 568 8.21 -23.85 -26.62
C LEU A 568 8.71 -25.20 -26.10
N TYR A 569 8.83 -25.36 -24.79
CA TYR A 569 9.29 -26.58 -24.15
C TYR A 569 8.21 -27.22 -23.28
N ILE A 570 7.96 -28.52 -23.46
CA ILE A 570 7.01 -29.30 -22.66
C ILE A 570 7.76 -30.39 -21.88
N GLY A 571 7.85 -30.27 -20.56
CA GLY A 571 8.60 -31.19 -19.70
C GLY A 571 8.02 -32.60 -19.59
N PRO A 572 8.80 -33.59 -19.10
CA PRO A 572 8.47 -35.03 -19.20
C PRO A 572 7.13 -35.46 -18.60
N THR A 573 6.69 -34.79 -17.53
CA THR A 573 5.44 -35.05 -16.83
C THR A 573 4.34 -34.05 -17.21
N SER A 574 4.65 -33.10 -18.08
CA SER A 574 3.82 -31.95 -18.39
C SER A 574 3.05 -32.11 -19.69
N LYS A 575 2.06 -31.25 -19.89
CA LYS A 575 1.26 -31.23 -21.11
C LYS A 575 0.83 -29.84 -21.57
N LEU A 576 0.73 -29.67 -22.89
CA LEU A 576 0.01 -28.58 -23.54
C LEU A 576 -1.21 -29.18 -24.26
N VAL A 577 -2.40 -28.62 -24.01
CA VAL A 577 -3.66 -29.08 -24.61
C VAL A 577 -4.30 -27.96 -25.41
N LEU A 578 -4.50 -28.20 -26.71
CA LEU A 578 -5.26 -27.31 -27.59
C LEU A 578 -6.69 -27.83 -27.71
N LYS A 579 -7.65 -27.04 -27.23
CA LYS A 579 -9.07 -27.37 -27.30
C LYS A 579 -9.62 -27.15 -28.72
N LYS A 580 -10.76 -27.77 -29.03
CA LYS A 580 -11.49 -27.55 -30.29
C LYS A 580 -11.64 -26.04 -30.57
N GLY A 581 -11.22 -25.59 -31.75
CA GLY A 581 -11.26 -24.18 -32.15
C GLY A 581 -10.11 -23.31 -31.62
N ALA A 582 -9.18 -23.85 -30.84
CA ALA A 582 -7.94 -23.17 -30.47
C ALA A 582 -6.88 -23.31 -31.59
N SER A 583 -5.96 -22.36 -31.70
CA SER A 583 -4.82 -22.45 -32.63
C SER A 583 -3.47 -22.31 -31.92
N LEU A 584 -2.53 -23.17 -32.29
CA LEU A 584 -1.10 -23.00 -31.98
C LEU A 584 -0.36 -22.75 -33.29
N GLU A 585 0.27 -21.58 -33.39
CA GLU A 585 1.10 -21.17 -34.52
C GLU A 585 2.56 -21.10 -34.07
N VAL A 586 3.41 -21.85 -34.76
CA VAL A 586 4.85 -21.88 -34.52
C VAL A 586 5.52 -21.18 -35.70
N ALA A 587 5.96 -19.95 -35.50
CA ALA A 587 6.52 -19.10 -36.55
C ALA A 587 7.92 -19.56 -36.98
N ALA A 588 8.39 -19.05 -38.12
CA ALA A 588 9.77 -19.26 -38.59
C ALA A 588 10.80 -18.90 -37.50
N HIS A 589 11.94 -19.58 -37.54
CA HIS A 589 13.06 -19.41 -36.60
C HIS A 589 12.77 -19.70 -35.12
N THR A 590 11.61 -20.29 -34.80
CA THR A 590 11.30 -20.78 -33.45
C THR A 590 11.61 -22.28 -33.30
N LYS A 591 11.54 -22.80 -32.08
CA LYS A 591 11.74 -24.23 -31.79
C LYS A 591 10.66 -24.77 -30.87
N VAL A 592 10.25 -26.02 -31.09
CA VAL A 592 9.39 -26.78 -30.18
C VAL A 592 10.09 -28.05 -29.70
N THR A 593 10.21 -28.22 -28.39
CA THR A 593 10.80 -29.40 -27.76
C THR A 593 9.78 -30.07 -26.83
N ILE A 594 9.49 -31.33 -27.07
CA ILE A 594 8.42 -32.06 -26.39
C ILE A 594 9.02 -33.26 -25.68
N ALA A 595 9.21 -33.16 -24.36
CA ALA A 595 9.56 -34.26 -23.48
C ALA A 595 8.32 -34.94 -22.86
N GLY A 596 7.23 -34.18 -22.72
CA GLY A 596 5.92 -34.62 -22.21
C GLY A 596 4.88 -34.84 -23.32
N GLN A 597 3.76 -34.11 -23.26
CA GLN A 597 2.65 -34.30 -24.20
C GLN A 597 2.17 -32.98 -24.83
N LEU A 598 2.14 -32.93 -26.16
CA LEU A 598 1.32 -31.98 -26.90
C LEU A 598 0.05 -32.70 -27.36
N ILE A 599 -1.13 -32.21 -26.96
CA ILE A 599 -2.43 -32.79 -27.29
C ILE A 599 -3.21 -31.77 -28.11
N VAL A 600 -3.58 -32.15 -29.34
CA VAL A 600 -4.38 -31.34 -30.26
C VAL A 600 -5.71 -32.04 -30.49
N GLU A 601 -6.79 -31.49 -29.93
CA GLU A 601 -8.14 -32.07 -30.03
C GLU A 601 -8.76 -31.88 -31.42
N ASP A 602 -9.87 -32.57 -31.68
CA ASP A 602 -10.59 -32.45 -32.94
C ASP A 602 -11.05 -31.01 -33.19
N GLY A 603 -10.74 -30.48 -34.37
CA GLY A 603 -11.04 -29.09 -34.75
C GLY A 603 -10.12 -28.04 -34.13
N ALA A 604 -9.07 -28.43 -33.41
CA ALA A 604 -7.98 -27.53 -33.04
C ALA A 604 -6.97 -27.40 -34.19
N TYR A 605 -6.30 -26.25 -34.27
CA TYR A 605 -5.32 -25.93 -35.31
C TYR A 605 -3.91 -26.03 -34.75
N PHE A 606 -3.04 -26.73 -35.47
CA PHE A 606 -1.60 -26.77 -35.19
C PHE A 606 -0.83 -26.46 -36.47
N TYR A 607 -0.32 -25.23 -36.55
CA TYR A 607 0.49 -24.74 -37.66
C TYR A 607 1.94 -24.63 -37.23
N THR A 608 2.84 -25.11 -38.09
CA THR A 608 4.28 -25.04 -37.91
C THR A 608 4.90 -24.55 -39.19
N ASP A 609 5.65 -23.46 -39.11
CA ASP A 609 6.49 -23.03 -40.22
C ASP A 609 7.50 -24.14 -40.58
N PRO A 610 7.76 -24.41 -41.88
CA PRO A 610 8.72 -25.43 -42.29
C PRO A 610 10.14 -25.22 -41.72
N SER A 611 10.50 -23.98 -41.37
CA SER A 611 11.80 -23.64 -40.79
C SER A 611 11.86 -23.83 -39.27
N ALA A 612 10.76 -24.19 -38.60
CA ALA A 612 10.66 -24.29 -37.15
C ALA A 612 10.67 -25.76 -36.68
N PRO A 613 11.78 -26.28 -36.14
CA PRO A 613 11.87 -27.68 -35.76
C PRO A 613 10.93 -28.02 -34.60
N VAL A 614 10.14 -29.08 -34.78
CA VAL A 614 9.35 -29.74 -33.72
C VAL A 614 9.99 -31.07 -33.40
N THR A 615 10.56 -31.19 -32.21
CA THR A 615 11.33 -32.37 -31.78
C THR A 615 10.72 -33.02 -30.54
N THR A 616 10.59 -34.35 -30.55
CA THR A 616 10.23 -35.13 -29.37
C THR A 616 11.49 -35.70 -28.74
N VAL A 617 11.61 -35.59 -27.41
CA VAL A 617 12.75 -36.14 -26.65
C VAL A 617 12.26 -37.09 -25.56
N GLY A 618 13.05 -38.13 -25.26
CA GLY A 618 12.70 -39.12 -24.25
C GLY A 618 11.34 -39.78 -24.51
N LYS A 619 10.38 -39.60 -23.60
CA LYS A 619 9.01 -40.15 -23.70
C LYS A 619 8.00 -39.18 -24.33
N GLY A 620 8.49 -38.10 -24.93
CA GLY A 620 7.69 -37.05 -25.56
C GLY A 620 6.73 -37.57 -26.62
N ARG A 621 5.51 -37.01 -26.68
CA ARG A 621 4.49 -37.40 -27.67
C ARG A 621 3.72 -36.20 -28.18
N VAL A 622 3.49 -36.18 -29.49
CA VAL A 622 2.47 -35.34 -30.13
C VAL A 622 1.25 -36.22 -30.39
N ARG A 623 0.10 -35.85 -29.84
CA ARG A 623 -1.18 -36.54 -30.02
C ARG A 623 -2.11 -35.64 -30.81
N LEU A 624 -2.37 -36.01 -32.06
CA LEU A 624 -3.23 -35.28 -32.97
C LEU A 624 -4.51 -36.09 -33.14
N ALA A 625 -5.64 -35.49 -32.78
CA ALA A 625 -6.93 -36.12 -33.02
C ALA A 625 -7.21 -36.24 -34.54
N PRO A 626 -8.07 -37.18 -34.99
CA PRO A 626 -8.30 -37.44 -36.42
C PRO A 626 -8.72 -36.21 -37.24
N ARG A 627 -9.42 -35.25 -36.61
CA ARG A 627 -9.90 -34.01 -37.23
C ARG A 627 -9.12 -32.77 -36.74
N ALA A 628 -7.90 -32.93 -36.24
CA ALA A 628 -7.00 -31.82 -36.01
C ALA A 628 -6.57 -31.19 -37.35
N ILE A 629 -6.55 -29.85 -37.42
CA ILE A 629 -6.27 -29.10 -38.65
C ILE A 629 -4.78 -28.75 -38.70
N LYS A 630 -4.10 -29.09 -39.81
CA LYS A 630 -2.66 -28.90 -39.99
C LYS A 630 -2.33 -28.07 -41.22
N GLY A 631 -1.17 -27.40 -41.20
CA GLY A 631 -0.50 -26.86 -42.39
C GLY A 631 -1.15 -25.64 -43.06
N ARG A 632 -2.35 -25.24 -42.63
CA ARG A 632 -2.98 -23.99 -43.05
C ARG A 632 -2.85 -22.98 -41.91
N ARG A 633 -2.22 -21.84 -42.18
CA ARG A 633 -2.24 -20.71 -41.25
C ARG A 633 -3.70 -20.30 -41.05
N PRO A 634 -4.21 -20.20 -39.81
CA PRO A 634 -5.50 -19.59 -39.55
C PRO A 634 -5.54 -18.21 -40.21
N GLY A 635 -6.61 -17.93 -40.95
CA GLY A 635 -6.81 -16.65 -41.64
C GLY A 635 -7.31 -15.56 -40.71
#